data_AF-A0A4V1NQ10-F1
#
_entry.id   AF-A0A4V1NQ10-F1
#
_cell.length_a   1.000
_cell.length_b   1.000
_cell.length_c   1.000
_cell.angle_alpha   90.00
_cell.angle_beta   90.00
_cell.angle_gamma   90.00
#
_symmetry.space_group_name_H-M   'P 1'
#
loop_
_entity.id
_entity.type
_entity.pdbx_description
1 polymer ?
#
loop_
_entity_poly.entity_id
_entity_poly.type
_entity_poly.pdbx_seq_one_letter_code
_entity_poly.pdbx_strand_id
1 'polypeptide(L)'
;MKQPGLVGAPDSVRMTAVVLAARTSAADLSVEMTARELGRWVGVSASTFSYEVRPHLTRELIADSENRLRPGTQVITAIRWQLLPLLDARHHQPATHPLRLQKVEFAVLWGLLEAVCAPGWSHADGTQTPAGLLGTRTGRGAATDRLALLLLVLEARATGVVRLCGGAVDEHGRMAATIARLLGCSSAEGARVLARLVAAGVVEARVTPGGREQLVIPAVEAAYREMRRLQRAQGRPGGLVPGPRQGVTTAGRDQIPAQTAKPQVSRVKSASGTGSASAGLHAYHTPMAALGDEGAGGSGCSGYGRGGSSDLPGRVCAREDQAAGTDAAAAPAPATGGADGPLRGEMPKSPPTIPMQPEGQELAEGDAGAGSGLDAASDVLAVGGRHSGGLRGRVPRPARDLEAVVAPVQLLWTRLERGGARRQVEKAIRRELTSIASVVGRDKAESILVSRLTRRLLLQPGEAAAITDPVGWLLGRGLPRRSDCNDAGCDEGVRMRSGTACANCEDHARSLRGRRRRVAAQVQADLPDAAPDQQRQVLEAQLRAVVDAEAARFEERRREQAAKDAAVAAKAAAAHARQKADDVARRAMPCAQCGEPEVGGLCGACWGWEETEKFLTEATTLVAAGCGEPDDPELTQALADMAEAEARTRIQDACAQAGAAGGTDSMIALAAKLKAQEIVCEYRATALRTLGRAFQVEAEARSVHAAQMRRRHLHPSLEDAEQAATQAAEEARRRTAEHLLTQRSNAWLATHTPTPAPVERACDNQPTVYEAGAAQARAAATPAQRPQGAWTCTDCGLTLIGRPPADCRCAACEGKAAGLSRAERFARLAGAVS
;
A
#
# COMPACT_ATOMS: atom_id res chain seq x y z
N MET A 1 -4.54 -18.96 2.36
CA MET A 1 -4.91 -18.66 3.76
C MET A 1 -4.80 -19.85 4.71
N LYS A 2 -4.78 -21.11 4.24
CA LYS A 2 -4.62 -22.32 5.08
C LYS A 2 -3.15 -22.78 5.24
N GLN A 3 -2.17 -21.90 4.99
CA GLN A 3 -0.76 -22.24 5.16
C GLN A 3 -0.42 -22.26 6.65
N PRO A 4 0.29 -23.28 7.19
CA PRO A 4 0.48 -23.47 8.63
C PRO A 4 0.95 -22.20 9.37
N GLY A 5 1.94 -21.48 8.85
CA GLY A 5 2.45 -20.22 9.44
C GLY A 5 1.57 -18.98 9.25
N LEU A 6 0.42 -19.10 8.58
CA LEU A 6 -0.56 -18.02 8.36
C LEU A 6 -1.90 -18.28 9.06
N VAL A 7 -2.14 -19.49 9.57
CA VAL A 7 -3.36 -19.80 10.31
C VAL A 7 -3.31 -19.07 11.66
N GLY A 8 -4.33 -18.28 11.97
CA GLY A 8 -4.38 -17.47 13.18
C GLY A 8 -3.44 -16.26 13.21
N ALA A 9 -2.63 -16.04 12.17
CA ALA A 9 -1.75 -14.89 12.08
C ALA A 9 -2.56 -13.58 11.94
N PRO A 10 -2.07 -12.45 12.48
CA PRO A 10 -2.71 -11.14 12.28
C PRO A 10 -2.88 -10.81 10.80
N ASP A 11 -3.96 -10.12 10.43
CA ASP A 11 -4.24 -9.75 9.04
C ASP A 11 -3.13 -8.89 8.40
N SER A 12 -2.39 -8.12 9.21
CA SER A 12 -1.19 -7.40 8.76
C SER A 12 -0.08 -8.33 8.29
N VAL A 13 0.14 -9.45 8.99
CA VAL A 13 1.10 -10.50 8.60
C VAL A 13 0.60 -11.22 7.36
N ARG A 14 -0.68 -11.63 7.35
CA ARG A 14 -1.30 -12.32 6.20
C ARG A 14 -1.25 -11.47 4.94
N MET A 15 -1.60 -10.20 5.03
CA MET A 15 -1.54 -9.27 3.90
C MET A 15 -0.09 -9.06 3.44
N THR A 16 0.86 -8.92 4.36
CA THR A 16 2.28 -8.77 3.99
C THR A 16 2.80 -10.00 3.24
N ALA A 17 2.48 -11.21 3.70
CA ALA A 17 2.88 -12.44 3.02
C ALA A 17 2.35 -12.48 1.58
N VAL A 18 1.12 -12.01 1.35
CA VAL A 18 0.55 -11.93 0.00
C VAL A 18 1.27 -10.88 -0.86
N VAL A 19 1.60 -9.70 -0.32
CA VAL A 19 2.37 -8.66 -1.03
C VAL A 19 3.75 -9.17 -1.42
N LEU A 20 4.46 -9.79 -0.48
CA LEU A 20 5.78 -10.38 -0.74
C LEU A 20 5.69 -11.49 -1.79
N ALA A 21 4.70 -12.38 -1.67
CA ALA A 21 4.51 -13.46 -2.64
C ALA A 21 4.24 -12.93 -4.04
N ALA A 22 3.38 -11.93 -4.17
CA ALA A 22 3.04 -11.35 -5.47
C ALA A 22 4.23 -10.66 -6.17
N ARG A 23 5.08 -9.99 -5.40
CA ARG A 23 6.26 -9.27 -5.92
C ARG A 23 7.50 -10.16 -6.06
N THR A 24 7.42 -11.40 -5.60
CA THR A 24 8.51 -12.36 -5.72
C THR A 24 8.85 -12.59 -7.19
N SER A 25 10.13 -12.52 -7.52
CA SER A 25 10.58 -12.85 -8.86
C SER A 25 10.51 -14.36 -9.09
N ALA A 26 9.93 -14.75 -10.22
CA ALA A 26 9.76 -16.16 -10.58
C ALA A 26 11.10 -16.89 -10.80
N ALA A 27 12.18 -16.16 -11.06
CA ALA A 27 13.49 -16.74 -11.39
C ALA A 27 14.27 -17.18 -10.14
N ASP A 28 14.24 -16.37 -9.09
CA ASP A 28 15.08 -16.51 -7.90
C ASP A 28 14.28 -16.62 -6.59
N LEU A 29 12.95 -16.58 -6.68
CA LEU A 29 12.01 -16.66 -5.55
C LEU A 29 12.34 -15.68 -4.42
N SER A 30 12.89 -14.52 -4.79
CA SER A 30 13.22 -13.46 -3.85
C SER A 30 12.61 -12.11 -4.26
N VAL A 31 12.48 -11.21 -3.30
CA VAL A 31 12.00 -9.85 -3.52
C VAL A 31 12.77 -8.86 -2.64
N GLU A 32 13.12 -7.71 -3.19
CA GLU A 32 13.71 -6.61 -2.43
C GLU A 32 12.66 -5.53 -2.15
N MET A 33 12.41 -5.26 -0.86
CA MET A 33 11.53 -4.19 -0.40
C MET A 33 11.97 -3.67 0.97
N THR A 34 11.79 -2.38 1.21
CA THR A 34 11.98 -1.79 2.54
C THR A 34 10.79 -2.05 3.45
N ALA A 35 11.02 -2.05 4.77
CA ALA A 35 9.96 -2.10 5.78
C ALA A 35 8.94 -0.94 5.63
N ARG A 36 9.41 0.24 5.18
CA ARG A 36 8.54 1.40 4.94
C ARG A 36 7.62 1.15 3.75
N GLU A 37 8.13 0.61 2.65
CA GLU A 37 7.32 0.27 1.48
C GLU A 37 6.28 -0.80 1.82
N LEU A 38 6.69 -1.87 2.52
CA LEU A 38 5.77 -2.91 2.96
C LEU A 38 4.68 -2.38 3.90
N GLY A 39 5.04 -1.50 4.84
CA GLY A 39 4.07 -0.80 5.68
C GLY A 39 3.03 -0.04 4.86
N ARG A 40 3.45 0.71 3.82
CA ARG A 40 2.55 1.42 2.91
C ARG A 40 1.64 0.49 2.11
N TRP A 41 2.15 -0.67 1.66
CA TRP A 41 1.38 -1.70 0.96
C TRP A 41 0.32 -2.40 1.81
N VAL A 42 0.56 -2.48 3.12
CA VAL A 42 -0.36 -3.12 4.07
C VAL A 42 -1.28 -2.09 4.75
N GLY A 43 -0.93 -0.81 4.70
CA GLY A 43 -1.69 0.29 5.31
C GLY A 43 -1.34 0.53 6.78
N VAL A 44 -0.17 0.08 7.23
CA VAL A 44 0.35 0.26 8.60
C VAL A 44 1.59 1.15 8.61
N SER A 45 1.94 1.72 9.76
CA SER A 45 3.16 2.52 9.86
C SER A 45 4.41 1.63 9.75
N ALA A 46 5.55 2.24 9.40
CA ALA A 46 6.84 1.54 9.41
C ALA A 46 7.23 1.03 10.81
N SER A 47 6.79 1.70 11.88
CA SER A 47 6.98 1.24 13.26
C SER A 47 6.16 -0.01 13.56
N THR A 48 4.85 0.01 13.27
CA THR A 48 3.98 -1.17 13.43
C THR A 48 4.50 -2.35 12.60
N PHE A 49 4.96 -2.10 11.37
CA PHE A 49 5.56 -3.15 10.56
C PHE A 49 6.81 -3.76 11.22
N SER A 50 7.73 -2.92 11.68
CA SER A 50 9.00 -3.38 12.27
C SER A 50 8.83 -4.15 13.57
N TYR A 51 7.88 -3.75 14.43
CA TYR A 51 7.71 -4.35 15.77
C TYR A 51 6.67 -5.46 15.83
N GLU A 52 5.64 -5.46 14.98
CA GLU A 52 4.57 -6.46 15.03
C GLU A 52 4.65 -7.44 13.84
N VAL A 53 4.87 -6.93 12.63
CA VAL A 53 4.75 -7.74 11.41
C VAL A 53 6.03 -8.51 11.09
N ARG A 54 7.18 -7.82 11.06
CA ARG A 54 8.48 -8.42 10.72
C ARG A 54 8.85 -9.58 11.66
N PRO A 55 8.73 -9.48 13.01
CA PRO A 55 9.11 -10.59 13.89
C PRO A 55 8.24 -11.83 13.71
N HIS A 56 6.97 -11.68 13.32
CA HIS A 56 6.12 -12.81 12.98
C HIS A 56 6.53 -13.47 11.67
N LEU A 57 6.80 -12.66 10.63
CA LEU A 57 7.24 -13.20 9.34
C LEU A 57 8.58 -13.93 9.45
N THR A 58 9.53 -13.39 10.20
CA THR A 58 10.87 -13.99 10.35
C THR A 58 10.83 -15.32 11.09
N ARG A 59 9.88 -15.53 12.02
CA ARG A 59 9.74 -16.80 12.74
C ARG A 59 9.05 -17.88 11.91
N GLU A 60 8.02 -17.53 11.16
CA GLU A 60 7.07 -18.51 10.62
C GLU A 60 7.11 -18.67 9.09
N LEU A 61 7.65 -17.68 8.35
CA LEU A 61 7.37 -17.54 6.91
C LEU A 61 8.57 -17.15 6.05
N ILE A 62 9.66 -16.65 6.63
CA ILE A 62 10.84 -16.18 5.88
C ILE A 62 12.00 -17.15 6.07
N ALA A 63 12.62 -17.54 4.95
CA ALA A 63 13.80 -18.40 4.92
C ALA A 63 15.08 -17.59 5.15
N ASP A 64 15.14 -16.40 4.55
CA ASP A 64 16.28 -15.49 4.62
C ASP A 64 15.80 -14.03 4.53
N SER A 65 16.40 -13.17 5.36
CA SER A 65 16.21 -11.72 5.28
C SER A 65 17.54 -10.98 5.37
N GLU A 66 18.15 -10.70 4.23
CA GLU A 66 19.38 -9.91 4.16
C GLU A 66 19.05 -8.41 4.06
N ASN A 67 19.61 -7.61 4.97
CA ASN A 67 19.57 -6.16 4.83
C ASN A 67 20.62 -5.75 3.78
N ARG A 68 20.18 -5.12 2.68
CA ARG A 68 21.08 -4.44 1.74
C ARG A 68 21.46 -3.09 2.32
N LEU A 69 22.75 -2.86 2.46
CA LEU A 69 23.31 -1.59 2.90
C LEU A 69 23.72 -0.75 1.69
N ARG A 70 23.54 0.57 1.76
CA ARG A 70 24.14 1.48 0.78
C ARG A 70 25.67 1.36 0.88
N PRO A 71 26.40 1.18 -0.25
CA PRO A 71 27.86 1.09 -0.26
C PRO A 71 28.51 2.21 0.55
N GLY A 72 29.40 1.85 1.49
CA GLY A 72 30.10 2.81 2.36
C GLY A 72 29.29 3.39 3.52
N THR A 73 28.08 2.88 3.82
CA THR A 73 27.24 3.36 4.93
C THR A 73 26.57 2.21 5.69
N GLN A 74 26.08 2.47 6.90
CA GLN A 74 25.20 1.54 7.63
C GLN A 74 23.70 1.77 7.38
N VAL A 75 23.35 2.49 6.31
CA VAL A 75 21.96 2.77 5.95
C VAL A 75 21.38 1.60 5.16
N ILE A 76 20.35 0.95 5.71
CA ILE A 76 19.59 -0.11 5.02
C ILE A 76 18.81 0.51 3.86
N THR A 77 19.14 0.12 2.63
CA THR A 77 18.46 0.57 1.41
C THR A 77 17.33 -0.35 0.97
N ALA A 78 17.43 -1.65 1.28
CA ALA A 78 16.40 -2.64 1.01
C ALA A 78 16.55 -3.84 1.95
N ILE A 79 15.51 -4.64 2.06
CA ILE A 79 15.57 -5.96 2.69
C ILE A 79 15.22 -6.95 1.59
N ARG A 80 16.08 -7.95 1.38
CA ARG A 80 15.78 -9.09 0.53
C ARG A 80 14.93 -10.08 1.32
N TRP A 81 13.84 -10.56 0.75
CA TRP A 81 12.92 -11.49 1.39
C TRP A 81 12.78 -12.75 0.54
N GLN A 82 12.81 -13.91 1.19
CA GLN A 82 12.46 -15.19 0.59
C GLN A 82 11.40 -15.90 1.44
N LEU A 83 10.29 -16.29 0.83
CA LEU A 83 9.18 -16.93 1.52
C LEU A 83 9.34 -18.44 1.53
N LEU A 84 9.44 -19.05 2.72
CA LEU A 84 9.53 -20.50 2.90
C LEU A 84 8.42 -21.26 2.15
N PRO A 85 7.13 -20.85 2.21
CA PRO A 85 6.08 -21.59 1.50
C PRO A 85 6.21 -21.59 -0.03
N LEU A 86 6.83 -20.56 -0.63
CA LEU A 86 7.05 -20.51 -2.07
C LEU A 86 8.26 -21.37 -2.47
N LEU A 87 9.32 -21.35 -1.66
CA LEU A 87 10.49 -22.21 -1.84
C LEU A 87 10.08 -23.69 -1.72
N ASP A 88 9.38 -24.05 -0.64
CA ASP A 88 8.87 -25.41 -0.43
C ASP A 88 7.96 -25.85 -1.59
N ALA A 89 7.02 -24.99 -2.00
CA ALA A 89 6.15 -25.27 -3.13
C ALA A 89 6.92 -25.48 -4.45
N ARG A 90 8.02 -24.77 -4.67
CA ARG A 90 8.84 -24.91 -5.89
C ARG A 90 9.68 -26.18 -5.87
N HIS A 91 10.31 -26.49 -4.74
CA HIS A 91 11.35 -27.50 -4.65
C HIS A 91 10.84 -28.87 -4.19
N HIS A 92 9.81 -28.90 -3.34
CA HIS A 92 9.38 -30.12 -2.65
C HIS A 92 7.94 -30.54 -2.95
N GLN A 93 7.11 -29.65 -3.49
CA GLN A 93 5.69 -29.94 -3.78
C GLN A 93 5.44 -30.27 -5.26
N PRO A 94 4.38 -31.02 -5.58
CA PRO A 94 4.03 -31.38 -6.96
C PRO A 94 3.73 -30.16 -7.84
N ALA A 95 3.81 -30.34 -9.17
CA ALA A 95 3.53 -29.30 -10.16
C ALA A 95 2.14 -28.67 -10.02
N THR A 96 1.18 -29.39 -9.46
CA THR A 96 -0.20 -28.96 -9.21
C THR A 96 -0.38 -28.17 -7.92
N HIS A 97 0.69 -27.98 -7.13
CA HIS A 97 0.61 -27.28 -5.86
C HIS A 97 0.25 -25.79 -6.07
N PRO A 98 -0.76 -25.25 -5.36
CA PRO A 98 -1.32 -23.92 -5.63
C PRO A 98 -0.36 -22.75 -5.38
N LEU A 99 0.74 -22.97 -4.66
CA LEU A 99 1.79 -21.97 -4.45
C LEU A 99 2.96 -22.07 -5.44
N ARG A 100 2.94 -23.03 -6.37
CA ARG A 100 3.97 -23.20 -7.39
C ARG A 100 3.70 -22.31 -8.61
N LEU A 101 3.52 -21.02 -8.34
CA LEU A 101 3.08 -20.01 -9.32
C LEU A 101 4.09 -19.86 -10.47
N GLN A 102 3.59 -19.67 -11.68
CA GLN A 102 4.36 -19.33 -12.87
C GLN A 102 4.58 -17.82 -12.98
N LYS A 103 5.52 -17.40 -13.85
CA LYS A 103 5.83 -15.98 -14.09
C LYS A 103 4.60 -15.15 -14.42
N VAL A 104 3.69 -15.68 -15.26
CA VAL A 104 2.45 -15.00 -15.63
C VAL A 104 1.51 -14.87 -14.42
N GLU A 105 1.43 -15.90 -13.57
CA GLU A 105 0.57 -15.89 -12.38
C GLU A 105 1.07 -14.90 -11.33
N PHE A 106 2.40 -14.79 -11.13
CA PHE A 106 2.98 -13.71 -10.31
C PHE A 106 2.65 -12.33 -10.86
N ALA A 107 2.79 -12.12 -12.17
CA ALA A 107 2.47 -10.84 -12.80
C ALA A 107 0.99 -10.47 -12.64
N VAL A 108 0.08 -11.44 -12.81
CA VAL A 108 -1.37 -11.25 -12.60
C VAL A 108 -1.68 -10.93 -11.14
N LEU A 109 -1.09 -11.67 -10.20
CA LEU A 109 -1.28 -11.43 -8.77
C LEU A 109 -0.73 -10.05 -8.36
N TRP A 110 0.42 -9.65 -8.90
CA TRP A 110 1.00 -8.33 -8.67
C TRP A 110 0.11 -7.21 -9.21
N GLY A 111 -0.35 -7.32 -10.46
CA GLY A 111 -1.26 -6.34 -11.05
C GLY A 111 -2.60 -6.23 -10.31
N LEU A 112 -3.11 -7.36 -9.79
CA LEU A 112 -4.29 -7.36 -8.91
C LEU A 112 -4.02 -6.61 -7.60
N LEU A 113 -2.88 -6.85 -6.96
CA LEU A 113 -2.51 -6.11 -5.76
C LEU A 113 -2.30 -4.63 -6.03
N GLU A 114 -1.75 -4.26 -7.18
CA GLU A 114 -1.63 -2.85 -7.57
C GLU A 114 -3.01 -2.18 -7.65
N ALA A 115 -3.96 -2.81 -8.34
CA ALA A 115 -5.31 -2.29 -8.47
C ALA A 115 -6.06 -2.18 -7.12
N VAL A 116 -5.83 -3.09 -6.18
CA VAL A 116 -6.56 -3.15 -4.90
C VAL A 116 -5.86 -2.35 -3.79
N CYS A 117 -4.54 -2.46 -3.69
CA CYS A 117 -3.78 -2.08 -2.50
C CYS A 117 -2.62 -1.11 -2.73
N ALA A 118 -2.23 -0.81 -3.98
CA ALA A 118 -1.07 0.07 -4.21
C ALA A 118 -1.30 1.42 -3.53
N PRO A 119 -0.39 1.88 -2.67
CA PRO A 119 -0.50 3.17 -1.98
C PRO A 119 -0.37 4.40 -2.90
N GLY A 120 -0.13 4.19 -4.19
CA GLY A 120 0.20 5.23 -5.15
C GLY A 120 1.67 5.66 -5.03
N TRP A 121 2.28 5.99 -6.16
CA TRP A 121 3.69 6.39 -6.25
C TRP A 121 3.79 7.66 -7.05
N SER A 122 4.58 8.61 -6.55
CA SER A 122 5.15 9.65 -7.39
C SER A 122 6.54 9.17 -7.79
N HIS A 123 6.73 8.94 -9.08
CA HIS A 123 8.00 8.52 -9.65
C HIS A 123 8.95 9.72 -9.76
N ALA A 124 10.25 9.44 -9.88
CA ALA A 124 11.28 10.48 -9.95
C ALA A 124 11.15 11.37 -11.19
N ASP A 125 10.52 10.87 -12.25
CA ASP A 125 10.20 11.58 -13.49
C ASP A 125 8.93 12.46 -13.37
N GLY A 126 8.29 12.49 -12.19
CA GLY A 126 7.08 13.24 -11.92
C GLY A 126 5.79 12.53 -12.30
N THR A 127 5.84 11.34 -12.89
CA THR A 127 4.64 10.54 -13.14
C THR A 127 4.02 10.07 -11.83
N GLN A 128 2.70 9.94 -11.82
CA GLN A 128 1.99 9.41 -10.67
C GLN A 128 1.26 8.14 -11.07
N THR A 129 1.61 7.02 -10.41
CA THR A 129 0.75 5.86 -10.41
C THR A 129 -0.35 6.10 -9.38
N PRO A 130 -1.63 6.08 -9.79
CA PRO A 130 -2.74 6.29 -8.87
C PRO A 130 -2.75 5.21 -7.79
N ALA A 131 -3.28 5.56 -6.62
CA ALA A 131 -3.52 4.58 -5.58
C ALA A 131 -4.58 3.56 -6.03
N GLY A 132 -4.39 2.30 -5.64
CA GLY A 132 -5.43 1.27 -5.76
C GLY A 132 -6.65 1.59 -4.91
N LEU A 133 -7.71 0.78 -5.04
CA LEU A 133 -9.02 1.01 -4.41
C LEU A 133 -8.95 1.33 -2.91
N LEU A 134 -8.05 0.67 -2.17
CA LEU A 134 -7.79 0.92 -0.75
C LEU A 134 -6.36 1.40 -0.47
N GLY A 135 -5.67 1.91 -1.48
CA GLY A 135 -4.27 2.36 -1.39
C GLY A 135 -4.06 3.49 -0.40
N THR A 136 -5.02 4.41 -0.28
CA THR A 136 -4.97 5.55 0.66
C THR A 136 -5.44 5.18 2.08
N ARG A 137 -6.07 4.02 2.27
CA ARG A 137 -6.58 3.57 3.56
C ARG A 137 -5.42 3.15 4.46
N THR A 138 -5.18 3.88 5.54
CA THR A 138 -4.12 3.59 6.52
C THR A 138 -4.66 3.56 7.95
N GLY A 139 -3.90 2.95 8.87
CA GLY A 139 -4.24 2.90 10.31
C GLY A 139 -4.96 1.60 10.72
N ARG A 140 -5.60 1.62 11.91
CA ARG A 140 -6.22 0.43 12.49
C ARG A 140 -7.25 -0.19 11.53
N GLY A 141 -7.15 -1.51 11.32
CA GLY A 141 -8.02 -2.27 10.42
C GLY A 141 -7.74 -2.09 8.92
N ALA A 142 -6.77 -1.27 8.51
CA ALA A 142 -6.46 -1.08 7.08
C ALA A 142 -5.98 -2.39 6.42
N ALA A 143 -5.13 -3.15 7.10
CA ALA A 143 -4.67 -4.45 6.62
C ALA A 143 -5.82 -5.44 6.44
N THR A 144 -6.73 -5.49 7.43
CA THR A 144 -7.95 -6.31 7.37
C THR A 144 -8.87 -5.89 6.23
N ASP A 145 -9.10 -4.58 6.04
CA ASP A 145 -9.95 -4.05 4.97
C ASP A 145 -9.36 -4.40 3.59
N ARG A 146 -8.03 -4.24 3.41
CA ARG A 146 -7.31 -4.60 2.18
C ARG A 146 -7.37 -6.10 1.89
N LEU A 147 -7.13 -6.92 2.92
CA LEU A 147 -7.19 -8.36 2.79
C LEU A 147 -8.61 -8.83 2.45
N ALA A 148 -9.62 -8.27 3.12
CA ALA A 148 -11.02 -8.57 2.86
C ALA A 148 -11.40 -8.23 1.41
N LEU A 149 -11.05 -7.02 0.95
CA LEU A 149 -11.33 -6.62 -0.44
C LEU A 149 -10.64 -7.54 -1.44
N LEU A 150 -9.37 -7.90 -1.22
CA LEU A 150 -8.64 -8.82 -2.09
C LEU A 150 -9.35 -10.17 -2.21
N LEU A 151 -9.74 -10.76 -1.07
CA LEU A 151 -10.46 -12.04 -1.05
C LEU A 151 -11.84 -11.94 -1.73
N LEU A 152 -12.55 -10.83 -1.52
CA LEU A 152 -13.83 -10.58 -2.19
C LEU A 152 -13.66 -10.42 -3.71
N VAL A 153 -12.59 -9.78 -4.18
CA VAL A 153 -12.29 -9.65 -5.62
C VAL A 153 -12.02 -11.02 -6.24
N LEU A 154 -11.32 -11.92 -5.53
CA LEU A 154 -11.08 -13.29 -5.99
C LEU A 154 -12.37 -14.13 -6.03
N GLU A 155 -13.35 -13.85 -5.17
CA GLU A 155 -14.67 -14.50 -5.17
C GLU A 155 -15.72 -13.83 -6.09
N ALA A 156 -15.36 -12.70 -6.70
CA ALA A 156 -16.26 -11.95 -7.56
C ALA A 156 -16.38 -12.59 -8.96
N ARG A 157 -17.59 -12.61 -9.48
CA ARG A 157 -17.86 -12.97 -10.89
C ARG A 157 -17.43 -11.83 -11.82
N ALA A 158 -17.39 -12.08 -13.12
CA ALA A 158 -17.15 -11.05 -14.15
C ALA A 158 -18.19 -9.90 -14.15
N THR A 159 -19.31 -10.06 -13.43
CA THR A 159 -20.32 -9.03 -13.19
C THR A 159 -20.03 -8.20 -11.93
N GLY A 160 -18.91 -8.44 -11.25
CA GLY A 160 -18.58 -7.86 -9.95
C GLY A 160 -19.35 -8.45 -8.76
N VAL A 161 -20.33 -9.33 -9.00
CA VAL A 161 -21.14 -9.94 -7.92
C VAL A 161 -20.34 -11.03 -7.22
N VAL A 162 -20.21 -10.93 -5.90
CA VAL A 162 -19.51 -11.88 -5.03
C VAL A 162 -20.40 -13.09 -4.74
N ARG A 163 -19.80 -14.29 -4.74
CA ARG A 163 -20.48 -15.51 -4.30
C ARG A 163 -20.67 -15.50 -2.78
N LEU A 164 -21.90 -15.27 -2.34
CA LEU A 164 -22.22 -15.30 -0.91
C LEU A 164 -22.24 -16.73 -0.39
N CYS A 165 -21.86 -16.90 0.88
CA CYS A 165 -21.80 -18.20 1.52
C CYS A 165 -23.20 -18.81 1.69
N GLY A 166 -23.34 -20.12 1.48
CA GLY A 166 -24.57 -20.88 1.71
C GLY A 166 -24.82 -21.18 3.20
N GLY A 167 -26.04 -21.63 3.51
CA GLY A 167 -26.46 -22.08 4.85
C GLY A 167 -27.19 -21.02 5.70
N ALA A 168 -27.52 -21.41 6.93
CA ALA A 168 -28.06 -20.51 7.95
C ALA A 168 -27.00 -19.46 8.36
N VAL A 169 -27.46 -18.25 8.64
CA VAL A 169 -26.64 -17.10 9.04
C VAL A 169 -27.32 -16.43 10.22
N ASP A 170 -26.54 -15.75 11.04
CA ASP A 170 -27.05 -14.99 12.19
C ASP A 170 -27.63 -13.62 11.78
N GLU A 171 -27.98 -12.81 12.77
CA GLU A 171 -28.59 -11.49 12.61
C GLU A 171 -27.76 -10.48 11.81
N HIS A 172 -26.46 -10.73 11.62
CA HIS A 172 -25.58 -9.84 10.86
C HIS A 172 -25.69 -10.03 9.34
N GLY A 173 -26.44 -11.06 8.89
CA GLY A 173 -26.76 -11.28 7.49
C GLY A 173 -25.68 -12.03 6.72
N ARG A 174 -26.02 -12.39 5.48
CA ARG A 174 -25.21 -13.32 4.68
C ARG A 174 -23.92 -12.68 4.16
N MET A 175 -23.97 -11.38 3.85
CA MET A 175 -22.78 -10.63 3.42
C MET A 175 -21.71 -10.58 4.52
N ALA A 176 -22.11 -10.32 5.77
CA ALA A 176 -21.21 -10.30 6.91
C ALA A 176 -20.61 -11.69 7.18
N ALA A 177 -21.45 -12.73 7.17
CA ALA A 177 -21.01 -14.12 7.31
C ALA A 177 -20.02 -14.54 6.21
N THR A 178 -20.18 -14.04 4.98
CA THR A 178 -19.25 -14.32 3.87
C THR A 178 -17.87 -13.72 4.15
N ILE A 179 -17.80 -12.45 4.55
CA ILE A 179 -16.53 -11.78 4.89
C ILE A 179 -15.88 -12.45 6.10
N ALA A 180 -16.67 -12.80 7.11
CA ALA A 180 -16.21 -13.48 8.31
C ALA A 180 -15.54 -14.83 7.98
N ARG A 181 -16.16 -15.64 7.11
CA ARG A 181 -15.58 -16.92 6.65
C ARG A 181 -14.29 -16.72 5.85
N LEU A 182 -14.21 -15.69 5.01
CA LEU A 182 -13.00 -15.40 4.22
C LEU A 182 -11.83 -14.96 5.11
N LEU A 183 -12.11 -14.14 6.13
CA LEU A 183 -11.11 -13.66 7.06
C LEU A 183 -10.80 -14.66 8.18
N GLY A 184 -11.70 -15.60 8.49
CA GLY A 184 -11.58 -16.48 9.65
C GLY A 184 -11.90 -15.78 10.97
N CYS A 185 -12.88 -14.85 10.96
CA CYS A 185 -13.29 -14.07 12.13
C CYS A 185 -14.80 -14.23 12.41
N SER A 186 -15.33 -13.53 13.41
CA SER A 186 -16.76 -13.57 13.73
C SER A 186 -17.62 -12.82 12.71
N SER A 187 -18.89 -13.19 12.58
CA SER A 187 -19.88 -12.47 11.75
C SER A 187 -20.05 -11.00 12.15
N ALA A 188 -20.00 -10.69 13.44
CA ALA A 188 -20.03 -9.33 13.96
C ALA A 188 -18.83 -8.50 13.47
N GLU A 189 -17.62 -9.08 13.47
CA GLU A 189 -16.43 -8.43 12.91
C GLU A 189 -16.52 -8.31 11.39
N GLY A 190 -17.03 -9.34 10.71
CA GLY A 190 -17.34 -9.32 9.28
C GLY A 190 -18.29 -8.18 8.91
N ALA A 191 -19.32 -7.92 9.73
CA ALA A 191 -20.24 -6.80 9.55
C ALA A 191 -19.54 -5.44 9.70
N ARG A 192 -18.60 -5.31 10.65
CA ARG A 192 -17.79 -4.10 10.81
C ARG A 192 -16.88 -3.85 9.61
N VAL A 193 -16.27 -4.90 9.06
CA VAL A 193 -15.45 -4.81 7.83
C VAL A 193 -16.33 -4.42 6.65
N LEU A 194 -17.47 -5.09 6.47
CA LEU A 194 -18.45 -4.77 5.42
C LEU A 194 -18.86 -3.30 5.46
N ALA A 195 -19.22 -2.79 6.63
CA ALA A 195 -19.59 -1.38 6.81
C ALA A 195 -18.47 -0.42 6.40
N ARG A 196 -17.21 -0.74 6.69
CA ARG A 196 -16.06 0.08 6.27
C ARG A 196 -15.82 0.02 4.77
N LEU A 197 -15.94 -1.16 4.15
CA LEU A 197 -15.78 -1.32 2.70
C LEU A 197 -16.88 -0.59 1.92
N VAL A 198 -18.13 -0.64 2.41
CA VAL A 198 -19.24 0.14 1.85
C VAL A 198 -19.02 1.63 2.04
N ALA A 199 -18.58 2.07 3.23
CA ALA A 199 -18.28 3.48 3.48
C ALA A 199 -17.12 4.01 2.62
N ALA A 200 -16.16 3.16 2.27
CA ALA A 200 -15.07 3.49 1.34
C ALA A 200 -15.51 3.47 -0.14
N GLY A 201 -16.75 3.05 -0.45
CA GLY A 201 -17.28 3.01 -1.82
C GLY A 201 -16.67 1.93 -2.71
N VAL A 202 -15.89 1.00 -2.14
CA VAL A 202 -15.22 -0.08 -2.90
C VAL A 202 -16.11 -1.30 -3.10
N VAL A 203 -17.19 -1.42 -2.30
CA VAL A 203 -18.16 -2.50 -2.36
C VAL A 203 -19.57 -1.92 -2.18
N GLU A 204 -20.55 -2.48 -2.87
CA GLU A 204 -21.96 -2.15 -2.74
C GLU A 204 -22.75 -3.34 -2.19
N ALA A 205 -23.47 -3.10 -1.09
CA ALA A 205 -24.45 -4.03 -0.55
C ALA A 205 -25.83 -3.71 -1.14
N ARG A 206 -26.37 -4.61 -1.95
CA ARG A 206 -27.66 -4.46 -2.63
C ARG A 206 -28.63 -5.52 -2.13
N VAL A 207 -29.90 -5.16 -2.01
CA VAL A 207 -30.99 -6.13 -1.84
C VAL A 207 -31.83 -6.07 -3.10
N THR A 208 -31.93 -7.19 -3.82
CA THR A 208 -32.75 -7.27 -5.02
C THR A 208 -34.24 -7.13 -4.69
N PRO A 209 -35.10 -6.77 -5.66
CA PRO A 209 -36.54 -6.70 -5.45
C PRO A 209 -37.17 -8.01 -4.92
N GLY A 210 -36.51 -9.15 -5.15
CA GLY A 210 -36.88 -10.45 -4.59
C GLY A 210 -36.30 -10.76 -3.21
N GLY A 211 -35.79 -9.75 -2.48
CA GLY A 211 -35.24 -9.89 -1.13
C GLY A 211 -33.87 -10.58 -1.05
N ARG A 212 -33.24 -10.92 -2.18
CA ARG A 212 -31.90 -11.55 -2.16
C ARG A 212 -30.82 -10.50 -1.98
N GLU A 213 -30.00 -10.69 -0.95
CA GLU A 213 -28.77 -9.93 -0.73
C GLU A 213 -27.76 -10.20 -1.86
N GLN A 214 -27.11 -9.14 -2.31
CA GLN A 214 -26.02 -9.16 -3.28
C GLN A 214 -24.91 -8.23 -2.82
N LEU A 215 -23.68 -8.73 -2.86
CA LEU A 215 -22.49 -7.95 -2.64
C LEU A 215 -21.78 -7.74 -3.99
N VAL A 216 -21.56 -6.50 -4.38
CA VAL A 216 -21.03 -6.14 -5.70
C VAL A 216 -19.76 -5.32 -5.56
N ILE A 217 -18.75 -5.60 -6.37
CA ILE A 217 -17.52 -4.83 -6.49
C ILE A 217 -17.55 -4.09 -7.84
N PRO A 218 -17.92 -2.79 -7.86
CA PRO A 218 -18.12 -2.05 -9.11
C PRO A 218 -16.87 -2.02 -9.99
N ALA A 219 -15.68 -1.94 -9.37
CA ALA A 219 -14.40 -1.92 -10.07
C ALA A 219 -14.15 -3.20 -10.88
N VAL A 220 -14.54 -4.38 -10.37
CA VAL A 220 -14.40 -5.65 -11.10
C VAL A 220 -15.33 -5.65 -12.32
N GLU A 221 -16.58 -5.23 -12.13
CA GLU A 221 -17.52 -5.13 -13.25
C GLU A 221 -17.02 -4.16 -14.34
N ALA A 222 -16.49 -3.00 -13.93
CA ALA A 222 -15.91 -2.01 -14.83
C ALA A 222 -14.71 -2.59 -15.60
N ALA A 223 -13.78 -3.25 -14.91
CA ALA A 223 -12.61 -3.88 -15.53
C ALA A 223 -12.99 -4.93 -16.58
N TYR A 224 -13.94 -5.82 -16.26
CA TYR A 224 -14.43 -6.83 -17.21
C TYR A 224 -15.23 -6.22 -18.37
N ARG A 225 -15.97 -5.13 -18.14
CA ARG A 225 -16.63 -4.38 -19.22
C ARG A 225 -15.61 -3.76 -20.17
N GLU A 226 -14.53 -3.18 -19.63
CA GLU A 226 -13.47 -2.58 -20.44
C GLU A 226 -12.69 -3.63 -21.22
N MET A 227 -12.31 -4.74 -20.58
CA MET A 227 -11.70 -5.88 -21.28
C MET A 227 -12.56 -6.35 -22.46
N ARG A 228 -13.88 -6.48 -22.27
CA ARG A 228 -14.81 -6.84 -23.37
C ARG A 228 -14.89 -5.76 -24.44
N ARG A 229 -14.78 -4.47 -24.09
CA ARG A 229 -14.74 -3.37 -25.07
C ARG A 229 -13.48 -3.43 -25.91
N LEU A 230 -12.32 -3.60 -25.28
CA LEU A 230 -11.03 -3.74 -25.96
C LEU A 230 -11.01 -4.97 -26.87
N GLN A 231 -11.52 -6.12 -26.41
CA GLN A 231 -11.66 -7.33 -27.23
C GLN A 231 -12.59 -7.13 -28.44
N ARG A 232 -13.63 -6.30 -28.32
CA ARG A 232 -14.50 -5.95 -29.46
C ARG A 232 -13.84 -4.96 -30.42
N ALA A 233 -13.11 -3.99 -29.88
CA ALA A 233 -12.39 -2.98 -30.65
C ALA A 233 -11.21 -3.57 -31.44
N GLN A 234 -10.56 -4.61 -30.91
CA GLN A 234 -9.51 -5.37 -31.60
C GLN A 234 -10.04 -6.26 -32.73
N GLY A 235 -11.37 -6.30 -32.94
CA GLY A 235 -11.99 -7.20 -33.90
C GLY A 235 -11.95 -8.65 -33.41
N ARG A 236 -12.95 -9.43 -33.80
CA ARG A 236 -12.98 -10.86 -33.54
C ARG A 236 -11.93 -11.51 -34.46
N PRO A 237 -10.89 -12.20 -33.99
CA PRO A 237 -10.21 -13.19 -34.84
C PRO A 237 -11.29 -14.18 -35.25
N GLY A 238 -11.47 -14.40 -36.55
CA GLY A 238 -12.59 -15.12 -37.15
C GLY A 238 -12.98 -16.39 -36.39
N GLY A 239 -13.95 -16.26 -35.49
CA GLY A 239 -14.55 -17.37 -34.77
C GLY A 239 -15.69 -17.92 -35.60
N LEU A 240 -15.37 -18.96 -36.38
CA LEU A 240 -16.28 -19.84 -37.10
C LEU A 240 -17.61 -20.01 -36.34
N VAL A 241 -18.70 -19.68 -37.00
CA VAL A 241 -20.02 -20.24 -36.68
C VAL A 241 -19.85 -21.77 -36.75
N PRO A 242 -20.16 -22.53 -35.69
CA PRO A 242 -20.18 -23.98 -35.79
C PRO A 242 -21.29 -24.36 -36.78
N GLY A 243 -20.92 -24.62 -38.03
CA GLY A 243 -21.77 -25.33 -38.97
C GLY A 243 -22.08 -26.71 -38.38
N PRO A 244 -23.29 -27.24 -38.60
CA PRO A 244 -23.63 -28.58 -38.13
C PRO A 244 -22.62 -29.58 -38.70
N ARG A 245 -21.97 -30.33 -37.80
CA ARG A 245 -20.99 -31.36 -38.11
C ARG A 245 -21.60 -32.37 -39.09
N GLN A 246 -21.13 -32.38 -40.33
CA GLN A 246 -21.24 -33.55 -41.19
C GLN A 246 -20.25 -34.59 -40.67
N GLY A 247 -20.77 -35.63 -40.03
CA GLY A 247 -20.00 -36.81 -39.69
C GLY A 247 -19.70 -37.59 -40.97
N VAL A 248 -18.42 -37.73 -41.30
CA VAL A 248 -17.96 -38.76 -42.22
C VAL A 248 -17.62 -39.98 -41.37
N THR A 249 -18.56 -40.91 -41.26
CA THR A 249 -18.27 -42.30 -40.90
C THR A 249 -18.54 -43.17 -42.11
N THR A 250 -17.48 -43.78 -42.60
CA THR A 250 -17.49 -44.96 -43.46
C THR A 250 -18.32 -46.09 -42.82
N ALA A 251 -19.44 -46.45 -43.44
CA ALA A 251 -20.01 -47.80 -43.49
C ALA A 251 -21.13 -47.80 -44.56
N GLY A 252 -21.07 -48.76 -45.49
CA GLY A 252 -21.95 -48.81 -46.66
C GLY A 252 -23.35 -49.39 -46.42
N ARG A 253 -24.21 -49.23 -47.44
CA ARG A 253 -25.44 -49.96 -47.81
C ARG A 253 -26.52 -50.08 -46.70
N ASP A 254 -27.81 -49.84 -46.90
CA ASP A 254 -28.70 -49.97 -48.05
C ASP A 254 -30.02 -49.19 -47.79
N GLN A 255 -30.61 -48.65 -48.86
CA GLN A 255 -32.06 -48.49 -49.16
C GLN A 255 -32.96 -47.44 -48.43
N ILE A 256 -33.63 -46.67 -49.31
CA ILE A 256 -34.66 -45.61 -49.27
C ILE A 256 -36.08 -46.22 -48.96
N PRO A 257 -37.24 -45.51 -48.70
CA PRO A 257 -37.58 -44.06 -48.63
C PRO A 257 -38.44 -43.54 -47.44
N ALA A 258 -38.40 -42.21 -47.32
CA ALA A 258 -39.46 -41.21 -47.05
C ALA A 258 -40.75 -41.55 -46.27
N GLN A 259 -41.08 -40.69 -45.29
CA GLN A 259 -42.41 -40.02 -45.25
C GLN A 259 -42.47 -38.80 -44.33
N THR A 260 -43.36 -37.90 -44.76
CA THR A 260 -43.71 -36.55 -44.30
C THR A 260 -44.56 -36.49 -43.03
N ALA A 261 -44.61 -35.27 -42.46
CA ALA A 261 -45.74 -34.63 -41.75
C ALA A 261 -45.52 -34.31 -40.25
N LYS A 262 -45.66 -33.01 -39.94
CA LYS A 262 -46.04 -32.44 -38.62
C LYS A 262 -47.55 -32.74 -38.35
N PRO A 263 -48.25 -32.28 -37.28
CA PRO A 263 -47.88 -31.64 -35.99
C PRO A 263 -48.72 -32.16 -34.76
N GLN A 264 -48.58 -31.48 -33.59
CA GLN A 264 -49.49 -31.45 -32.40
C GLN A 264 -49.36 -32.64 -31.41
N VAL A 265 -49.53 -32.59 -30.07
CA VAL A 265 -50.21 -31.70 -29.10
C VAL A 265 -49.60 -31.87 -27.67
N SER A 266 -49.70 -30.82 -26.83
CA SER A 266 -49.95 -30.71 -25.37
C SER A 266 -49.51 -31.71 -24.25
N ARG A 267 -49.01 -31.09 -23.16
CA ARG A 267 -49.26 -31.25 -21.69
C ARG A 267 -48.96 -32.58 -20.92
N VAL A 268 -48.03 -32.42 -19.95
CA VAL A 268 -48.10 -32.74 -18.49
C VAL A 268 -47.41 -34.02 -17.93
N LYS A 269 -46.50 -33.73 -16.99
CA LYS A 269 -45.99 -34.43 -15.77
C LYS A 269 -45.09 -35.69 -15.83
N SER A 270 -43.83 -35.41 -15.43
CA SER A 270 -43.10 -35.99 -14.27
C SER A 270 -42.04 -37.07 -14.48
N ALA A 271 -40.94 -36.81 -13.76
CA ALA A 271 -39.94 -37.73 -13.18
C ALA A 271 -38.68 -38.08 -13.99
N SER A 272 -37.57 -37.56 -13.45
CA SER A 272 -36.23 -38.14 -13.25
C SER A 272 -35.45 -38.79 -14.41
N GLY A 273 -34.21 -38.35 -14.59
CA GLY A 273 -33.18 -39.11 -15.30
C GLY A 273 -32.09 -38.27 -15.99
N THR A 274 -31.06 -37.91 -15.22
CA THR A 274 -29.63 -37.83 -15.59
C THR A 274 -29.21 -37.62 -17.07
N GLY A 275 -28.47 -36.54 -17.32
CA GLY A 275 -27.70 -36.34 -18.55
C GLY A 275 -26.71 -35.17 -18.40
N SER A 276 -25.45 -35.42 -18.74
CA SER A 276 -24.23 -34.77 -18.25
C SER A 276 -23.65 -33.66 -19.14
N ALA A 277 -22.70 -32.93 -18.53
CA ALA A 277 -21.43 -32.43 -19.09
C ALA A 277 -21.35 -31.03 -19.73
N SER A 278 -20.81 -30.10 -18.95
CA SER A 278 -19.60 -29.35 -19.36
C SER A 278 -18.66 -29.22 -18.15
N ALA A 279 -17.46 -29.77 -18.28
CA ALA A 279 -16.45 -29.93 -17.23
C ALA A 279 -15.44 -28.78 -17.16
N GLY A 280 -14.81 -28.63 -15.97
CA GLY A 280 -13.53 -27.95 -15.73
C GLY A 280 -13.62 -26.88 -14.63
N LEU A 281 -12.94 -26.92 -13.49
CA LEU A 281 -11.93 -27.81 -12.90
C LEU A 281 -12.12 -27.77 -11.36
N HIS A 282 -12.10 -28.92 -10.67
CA HIS A 282 -11.91 -28.97 -9.21
C HIS A 282 -11.06 -30.19 -8.86
N ALA A 283 -10.18 -30.02 -7.88
CA ALA A 283 -9.55 -31.13 -7.17
C ALA A 283 -10.62 -31.88 -6.35
N TYR A 284 -10.55 -33.21 -6.37
CA TYR A 284 -11.43 -34.11 -5.62
C TYR A 284 -11.28 -33.91 -4.10
N HIS A 285 -12.41 -33.88 -3.39
CA HIS A 285 -12.44 -34.02 -1.93
C HIS A 285 -13.21 -35.30 -1.56
N THR A 286 -12.60 -36.11 -0.71
CA THR A 286 -13.21 -37.29 -0.06
C THR A 286 -14.27 -36.84 0.96
N PRO A 287 -15.45 -37.48 1.05
CA PRO A 287 -16.47 -37.10 2.02
C PRO A 287 -16.24 -37.83 3.36
N MET A 288 -16.31 -37.10 4.47
CA MET A 288 -16.43 -37.68 5.81
C MET A 288 -17.73 -37.20 6.47
N ALA A 289 -18.26 -38.13 7.27
CA ALA A 289 -19.65 -38.27 7.67
C ALA A 289 -20.14 -37.27 8.71
N ALA A 290 -21.47 -37.20 8.78
CA ALA A 290 -22.24 -36.51 9.80
C ALA A 290 -22.15 -37.23 11.16
N LEU A 291 -22.07 -36.45 12.23
CA LEU A 291 -22.57 -36.81 13.55
C LEU A 291 -23.51 -35.69 13.99
N GLY A 292 -24.74 -36.07 14.35
CA GLY A 292 -25.78 -35.20 14.87
C GLY A 292 -25.74 -35.08 16.39
N ASP A 293 -26.41 -34.03 16.88
CA ASP A 293 -27.44 -34.04 17.95
C ASP A 293 -27.87 -32.56 18.19
N GLU A 294 -29.14 -32.21 18.00
CA GLU A 294 -30.25 -32.18 18.99
C GLU A 294 -30.09 -31.09 20.06
N GLY A 295 -30.72 -29.92 19.93
CA GLY A 295 -32.01 -29.53 20.55
C GLY A 295 -31.78 -28.20 21.31
N ALA A 296 -32.71 -27.27 21.58
CA ALA A 296 -34.15 -27.14 21.41
C ALA A 296 -34.58 -25.65 21.62
N GLY A 297 -35.73 -25.26 21.06
CA GLY A 297 -36.68 -24.20 21.51
C GLY A 297 -36.21 -22.74 21.59
N GLY A 298 -36.97 -21.70 21.21
CA GLY A 298 -38.35 -21.55 20.79
C GLY A 298 -38.76 -20.07 20.99
N SER A 299 -39.58 -19.55 20.07
CA SER A 299 -40.52 -18.42 20.24
C SER A 299 -39.93 -17.00 20.46
N GLY A 300 -40.31 -15.93 19.75
CA GLY A 300 -41.38 -15.72 18.78
C GLY A 300 -41.37 -14.29 18.19
N CYS A 301 -42.26 -14.12 17.21
CA CYS A 301 -42.66 -12.95 16.40
C CYS A 301 -42.94 -11.66 17.23
N SER A 302 -43.16 -10.45 16.73
CA SER A 302 -43.70 -9.88 15.48
C SER A 302 -43.51 -8.34 15.64
N GLY A 303 -43.33 -7.51 14.63
CA GLY A 303 -44.32 -7.26 13.60
C GLY A 303 -44.02 -5.97 12.84
N TYR A 304 -44.29 -6.04 11.55
CA TYR A 304 -44.16 -4.99 10.55
C TYR A 304 -45.32 -3.98 10.59
N GLY A 305 -45.09 -2.77 10.08
CA GLY A 305 -46.13 -1.85 9.62
C GLY A 305 -45.63 -1.00 8.44
N ARG A 306 -46.13 -1.34 7.24
CA ARG A 306 -45.86 -0.70 5.94
C ARG A 306 -46.65 0.60 5.74
N GLY A 307 -46.20 1.38 4.75
CA GLY A 307 -47.05 2.18 3.84
C GLY A 307 -46.94 3.68 4.10
N GLY A 308 -46.83 4.57 3.11
CA GLY A 308 -46.90 4.46 1.65
C GLY A 308 -46.75 5.88 1.09
N SER A 309 -46.26 5.97 -0.15
CA SER A 309 -46.02 7.19 -0.91
C SER A 309 -47.30 7.86 -1.41
N SER A 310 -47.27 9.19 -1.61
CA SER A 310 -47.63 9.83 -2.91
C SER A 310 -47.39 11.34 -2.88
N ASP A 311 -46.54 11.79 -3.80
CA ASP A 311 -46.73 12.84 -4.82
C ASP A 311 -47.28 14.26 -4.48
N LEU A 312 -46.38 15.21 -4.78
CA LEU A 312 -46.45 16.63 -5.22
C LEU A 312 -47.80 17.15 -5.79
N PRO A 313 -48.11 18.48 -5.74
CA PRO A 313 -47.39 19.59 -6.42
C PRO A 313 -47.38 20.93 -5.61
N GLY A 314 -46.82 22.08 -5.98
CA GLY A 314 -46.06 22.61 -7.11
C GLY A 314 -45.91 24.15 -6.97
N ARG A 315 -44.77 24.70 -7.44
CA ARG A 315 -44.54 26.05 -8.01
C ARG A 315 -44.56 27.37 -7.18
N VAL A 316 -43.48 28.15 -7.42
CA VAL A 316 -43.39 29.60 -7.81
C VAL A 316 -42.97 30.67 -6.76
N CYS A 317 -41.69 31.06 -6.90
CA CYS A 317 -41.07 32.39 -7.09
C CYS A 317 -41.07 33.53 -6.05
N ALA A 318 -39.96 34.30 -6.14
CA ALA A 318 -39.69 35.73 -5.85
C ALA A 318 -38.94 36.01 -4.53
N ARG A 319 -37.64 36.42 -4.63
CA ARG A 319 -37.09 37.80 -4.48
C ARG A 319 -37.35 38.37 -3.07
N GLU A 320 -36.35 38.80 -2.32
CA GLU A 320 -35.70 40.12 -2.48
C GLU A 320 -34.24 40.13 -2.02
N ASP A 321 -33.37 40.70 -2.87
CA ASP A 321 -32.16 41.43 -2.47
C ASP A 321 -32.56 42.88 -2.20
N GLN A 322 -32.11 43.49 -1.09
CA GLN A 322 -31.80 44.93 -1.06
C GLN A 322 -30.94 45.30 0.16
N ALA A 323 -29.80 45.93 -0.15
CA ALA A 323 -28.97 46.69 0.77
C ALA A 323 -29.38 48.17 0.71
N ALA A 324 -29.26 48.88 1.83
CA ALA A 324 -29.06 50.33 1.86
C ALA A 324 -28.22 50.69 3.09
N GLY A 325 -27.21 51.51 2.88
CA GLY A 325 -26.30 52.00 3.89
C GLY A 325 -26.55 53.46 4.30
N THR A 326 -25.74 53.85 5.28
CA THR A 326 -25.14 55.17 5.57
C THR A 326 -25.98 56.33 6.16
N ASP A 327 -25.51 56.70 7.37
CA ASP A 327 -25.18 58.03 7.90
C ASP A 327 -26.28 59.03 8.36
N ALA A 328 -26.28 59.38 9.67
CA ALA A 328 -25.60 60.59 10.20
C ALA A 328 -26.11 61.06 11.60
N ALA A 329 -25.14 61.23 12.52
CA ALA A 329 -24.89 62.33 13.47
C ALA A 329 -25.85 62.76 14.65
N ALA A 330 -25.22 62.76 15.84
CA ALA A 330 -25.18 63.81 16.90
C ALA A 330 -26.19 63.88 18.09
N ALA A 331 -25.72 63.37 19.26
CA ALA A 331 -25.69 63.83 20.69
C ALA A 331 -26.63 64.94 21.25
N PRO A 332 -26.81 65.12 22.61
CA PRO A 332 -26.05 64.60 23.76
C PRO A 332 -26.87 64.06 24.99
N ALA A 333 -26.11 63.62 26.01
CA ALA A 333 -26.50 62.95 27.27
C ALA A 333 -27.27 63.80 28.31
N PRO A 334 -27.67 63.21 29.46
CA PRO A 334 -26.78 63.35 30.62
C PRO A 334 -26.52 62.04 31.40
N ALA A 335 -25.43 62.10 32.16
CA ALA A 335 -24.87 61.05 33.00
C ALA A 335 -25.68 60.83 34.29
N THR A 336 -25.78 59.56 34.70
CA THR A 336 -25.84 59.16 36.11
C THR A 336 -25.05 57.87 36.27
N GLY A 337 -24.07 57.92 37.19
CA GLY A 337 -23.11 56.87 37.43
C GLY A 337 -23.69 55.65 38.15
N GLY A 338 -23.06 54.52 37.87
CA GLY A 338 -23.19 53.27 38.60
C GLY A 338 -21.98 52.43 38.24
N ALA A 339 -21.00 52.41 39.14
CA ALA A 339 -19.81 51.59 39.03
C ALA A 339 -20.19 50.12 39.16
N ASP A 340 -19.88 49.31 38.14
CA ASP A 340 -19.50 47.90 38.30
C ASP A 340 -18.91 47.39 36.99
N GLY A 341 -17.57 47.47 36.89
CA GLY A 341 -16.80 46.82 35.85
C GLY A 341 -16.59 45.33 36.19
N PRO A 342 -16.72 44.41 35.22
CA PRO A 342 -16.52 43.00 35.48
C PRO A 342 -15.03 42.63 35.48
N LEU A 343 -14.71 41.55 36.20
CA LEU A 343 -13.47 40.75 36.21
C LEU A 343 -12.49 41.01 37.37
N ARG A 344 -12.90 40.59 38.58
CA ARG A 344 -11.95 39.96 39.53
C ARG A 344 -11.56 38.59 38.98
N GLY A 345 -10.25 38.38 38.81
CA GLY A 345 -9.68 37.04 38.68
C GLY A 345 -9.56 36.44 40.08
N GLU A 346 -10.46 35.53 40.44
CA GLU A 346 -10.30 34.74 41.64
C GLU A 346 -9.59 33.41 41.34
N MET A 347 -8.65 33.10 42.23
CA MET A 347 -7.77 31.93 42.24
C MET A 347 -8.55 30.69 42.69
N PRO A 348 -8.59 29.57 41.94
CA PRO A 348 -9.11 28.32 42.49
C PRO A 348 -8.12 27.73 43.49
N LYS A 349 -8.58 27.52 44.73
CA LYS A 349 -7.99 26.55 45.65
C LYS A 349 -8.20 25.14 45.06
N SER A 350 -7.11 24.37 44.99
CA SER A 350 -6.94 22.92 44.75
C SER A 350 -7.96 22.15 43.89
N PRO A 351 -7.51 21.32 42.92
CA PRO A 351 -8.42 20.47 42.16
C PRO A 351 -9.08 19.40 43.06
N PRO A 352 -10.32 18.98 42.79
CA PRO A 352 -10.94 17.88 43.53
C PRO A 352 -10.21 16.56 43.21
N THR A 353 -9.71 15.93 44.26
CA THR A 353 -9.22 14.55 44.27
C THR A 353 -10.38 13.62 43.96
N ILE A 354 -10.27 12.84 42.88
CA ILE A 354 -11.13 11.67 42.63
C ILE A 354 -10.65 10.57 43.59
N PRO A 355 -11.53 9.90 44.37
CA PRO A 355 -11.10 8.74 45.14
C PRO A 355 -10.76 7.60 44.18
N MET A 356 -9.47 7.24 44.14
CA MET A 356 -9.04 5.91 43.68
C MET A 356 -9.42 4.90 44.77
N GLN A 357 -10.14 3.85 44.40
CA GLN A 357 -10.17 2.63 45.22
C GLN A 357 -8.88 1.82 44.94
N PRO A 358 -8.17 1.32 45.97
CA PRO A 358 -7.02 0.46 45.80
C PRO A 358 -7.44 -1.00 45.57
N GLU A 359 -6.65 -1.72 44.77
CA GLU A 359 -6.74 -3.17 44.57
C GLU A 359 -6.05 -3.94 45.72
N GLY A 360 -6.66 -5.08 46.11
CA GLY A 360 -5.96 -6.25 46.63
C GLY A 360 -6.34 -6.72 48.05
N GLN A 361 -7.21 -7.74 48.17
CA GLN A 361 -6.87 -9.07 48.72
C GLN A 361 -8.10 -9.98 48.88
N GLU A 362 -7.90 -11.25 48.54
CA GLU A 362 -8.81 -12.40 48.60
C GLU A 362 -9.28 -12.74 50.02
N LEU A 363 -10.51 -13.27 50.17
CA LEU A 363 -10.81 -14.61 50.70
C LEU A 363 -12.33 -14.90 50.70
N ALA A 364 -12.62 -16.19 50.65
CA ALA A 364 -13.83 -16.93 50.29
C ALA A 364 -15.12 -16.78 51.14
N GLU A 365 -16.20 -17.32 50.54
CA GLU A 365 -17.42 -17.95 51.10
C GLU A 365 -18.57 -17.10 51.66
N GLY A 366 -19.80 -17.41 51.20
CA GLY A 366 -21.05 -17.11 51.93
C GLY A 366 -22.28 -16.82 51.07
N ASP A 367 -23.21 -17.76 51.08
CA ASP A 367 -24.52 -17.78 50.40
C ASP A 367 -25.58 -16.82 51.02
N ALA A 368 -26.67 -16.63 50.26
CA ALA A 368 -28.02 -16.23 50.67
C ALA A 368 -28.39 -14.74 50.96
N GLY A 369 -29.53 -14.34 50.35
CA GLY A 369 -30.66 -13.85 51.15
C GLY A 369 -31.05 -12.37 51.03
N ALA A 370 -32.15 -12.14 50.32
CA ALA A 370 -33.17 -11.10 50.46
C ALA A 370 -33.07 -10.05 51.58
N GLY A 371 -33.46 -8.81 51.25
CA GLY A 371 -34.17 -7.95 52.21
C GLY A 371 -33.86 -6.45 52.15
N SER A 372 -34.75 -5.72 51.47
CA SER A 372 -35.42 -4.49 51.90
C SER A 372 -34.65 -3.35 52.58
N GLY A 373 -34.86 -2.14 52.05
CA GLY A 373 -34.93 -0.93 52.88
C GLY A 373 -34.31 0.32 52.24
N LEU A 374 -35.12 1.12 51.55
CA LEU A 374 -35.66 2.37 52.08
C LEU A 374 -36.19 3.27 50.96
N ASP A 375 -37.51 3.36 50.94
CA ASP A 375 -38.27 4.49 50.42
C ASP A 375 -37.87 5.80 51.13
N ALA A 376 -37.96 6.90 50.39
CA ALA A 376 -38.89 8.00 50.65
C ALA A 376 -38.30 9.36 50.25
N ALA A 377 -38.84 9.95 49.18
CA ALA A 377 -39.45 11.29 49.21
C ALA A 377 -39.86 11.69 47.77
N SER A 378 -41.04 11.26 47.35
CA SER A 378 -41.81 11.93 46.30
C SER A 378 -43.29 11.77 46.59
N ASP A 379 -43.83 12.77 47.26
CA ASP A 379 -45.20 13.27 47.21
C ASP A 379 -45.09 14.70 47.77
N VAL A 380 -45.74 15.75 47.25
CA VAL A 380 -47.17 15.88 47.02
C VAL A 380 -47.39 17.02 45.99
N LEU A 381 -48.33 16.83 45.06
CA LEU A 381 -49.55 17.66 44.86
C LEU A 381 -50.09 17.56 43.43
N ALA A 382 -50.98 16.57 43.25
CA ALA A 382 -52.05 16.62 42.27
C ALA A 382 -53.25 17.36 42.87
N VAL A 383 -53.77 18.37 42.18
CA VAL A 383 -55.14 18.87 42.35
C VAL A 383 -55.84 18.69 41.01
N GLY A 384 -56.92 17.92 41.02
CA GLY A 384 -57.74 17.63 39.86
C GLY A 384 -58.70 18.77 39.52
N GLY A 385 -58.87 19.00 38.21
CA GLY A 385 -59.96 19.79 37.65
C GLY A 385 -60.25 19.29 36.24
N ARG A 386 -61.37 18.57 36.06
CA ARG A 386 -61.92 18.26 34.73
C ARG A 386 -62.51 19.53 34.15
N HIS A 387 -61.84 20.14 33.18
CA HIS A 387 -62.49 20.88 32.11
C HIS A 387 -61.72 20.69 30.81
N SER A 388 -62.49 20.41 29.76
CA SER A 388 -62.10 20.23 28.36
C SER A 388 -61.27 21.41 27.82
N GLY A 389 -60.06 21.15 27.33
CA GLY A 389 -59.30 22.13 26.55
C GLY A 389 -57.82 21.78 26.29
N GLY A 390 -57.49 21.42 25.05
CA GLY A 390 -56.18 21.66 24.42
C GLY A 390 -55.02 20.71 24.75
N LEU A 391 -54.72 19.79 23.83
CA LEU A 391 -53.44 19.07 23.75
C LEU A 391 -52.27 20.05 23.57
N ARG A 392 -51.54 20.41 24.64
CA ARG A 392 -50.16 20.92 24.52
C ARG A 392 -49.20 19.74 24.49
N GLY A 393 -48.56 19.56 23.34
CA GLY A 393 -47.72 18.42 22.99
C GLY A 393 -46.51 18.22 23.91
N ARG A 394 -46.28 16.97 24.30
CA ARG A 394 -45.05 16.52 24.96
C ARG A 394 -43.89 16.69 23.97
N VAL A 395 -42.85 17.44 24.35
CA VAL A 395 -41.66 17.65 23.52
C VAL A 395 -41.04 16.29 23.15
N PRO A 396 -40.85 15.97 21.85
CA PRO A 396 -40.16 14.75 21.42
C PRO A 396 -38.79 14.61 22.08
N ARG A 397 -38.56 13.45 22.70
CA ARG A 397 -37.26 13.08 23.28
C ARG A 397 -36.19 13.04 22.18
N PRO A 398 -34.92 13.37 22.51
CA PRO A 398 -33.82 13.11 21.59
C PRO A 398 -33.75 11.62 21.24
N ALA A 399 -33.12 11.29 20.12
CA ALA A 399 -32.85 9.90 19.78
C ALA A 399 -32.08 9.20 20.92
N ARG A 400 -32.39 7.92 21.18
CA ARG A 400 -31.89 7.16 22.35
C ARG A 400 -30.36 7.10 22.42
N ASP A 401 -29.68 7.17 21.27
CA ASP A 401 -28.22 7.22 21.15
C ASP A 401 -27.59 8.55 21.56
N LEU A 402 -28.39 9.61 21.72
CA LEU A 402 -27.94 10.97 22.02
C LEU A 402 -28.45 11.50 23.36
N GLU A 403 -29.32 10.75 24.06
CA GLU A 403 -29.99 11.17 25.28
C GLU A 403 -28.99 11.57 26.39
N ALA A 404 -27.94 10.76 26.57
CA ALA A 404 -26.87 11.03 27.54
C ALA A 404 -26.00 12.24 27.16
N VAL A 405 -25.80 12.52 25.86
CA VAL A 405 -25.06 13.71 25.39
C VAL A 405 -25.87 15.00 25.57
N VAL A 406 -27.19 14.92 25.39
CA VAL A 406 -28.10 16.05 25.51
C VAL A 406 -28.45 16.36 26.96
N ALA A 407 -28.33 15.40 27.88
CA ALA A 407 -28.68 15.54 29.29
C ALA A 407 -28.13 16.83 29.97
N PRO A 408 -26.85 17.24 29.78
CA PRO A 408 -26.34 18.49 30.37
C PRO A 408 -27.04 19.76 29.86
N VAL A 409 -27.64 19.72 28.68
CA VAL A 409 -28.29 20.84 28.00
C VAL A 409 -29.79 20.58 27.80
N GLN A 410 -30.39 19.74 28.65
CA GLN A 410 -31.80 19.34 28.52
C GLN A 410 -32.76 20.53 28.51
N LEU A 411 -32.48 21.57 29.30
CA LEU A 411 -33.26 22.81 29.33
C LEU A 411 -33.19 23.61 28.03
N LEU A 412 -32.09 23.50 27.27
CA LEU A 412 -31.98 24.10 25.94
C LEU A 412 -32.67 23.24 24.89
N TRP A 413 -32.61 21.91 25.05
CA TRP A 413 -33.28 20.96 24.18
C TRP A 413 -34.81 21.09 24.22
N THR A 414 -35.40 21.28 25.40
CA THR A 414 -36.86 21.46 25.56
C THR A 414 -37.37 22.72 24.86
N ARG A 415 -36.51 23.73 24.70
CA ARG A 415 -36.81 25.00 24.02
C ARG A 415 -36.66 24.95 22.50
N LEU A 416 -36.19 23.82 21.94
CA LEU A 416 -36.13 23.62 20.49
C LEU A 416 -37.52 23.25 19.96
N GLU A 417 -38.38 24.22 19.65
CA GLU A 417 -39.77 23.94 19.25
C GLU A 417 -39.91 23.28 17.87
N ARG A 418 -38.98 23.57 16.94
CA ARG A 418 -39.05 23.11 15.54
C ARG A 418 -38.30 21.80 15.33
N GLY A 419 -38.95 20.80 14.70
CA GLY A 419 -38.34 19.51 14.36
C GLY A 419 -37.14 19.60 13.40
N GLY A 420 -37.03 20.67 12.59
CA GLY A 420 -35.85 20.95 11.77
C GLY A 420 -34.62 21.35 12.58
N ALA A 421 -34.82 22.20 13.61
CA ALA A 421 -33.75 22.63 14.50
C ALA A 421 -33.19 21.47 15.33
N ARG A 422 -34.06 20.59 15.85
CA ARG A 422 -33.63 19.36 16.55
C ARG A 422 -32.77 18.47 15.66
N ARG A 423 -33.20 18.19 14.42
CA ARG A 423 -32.43 17.39 13.44
C ARG A 423 -31.07 18.01 13.10
N GLN A 424 -30.99 19.34 13.04
CA GLN A 424 -29.73 20.04 12.78
C GLN A 424 -28.75 19.90 13.96
N VAL A 425 -29.24 20.05 15.19
CA VAL A 425 -28.45 19.84 16.41
C VAL A 425 -28.00 18.39 16.54
N GLU A 426 -28.88 17.40 16.30
CA GLU A 426 -28.51 15.98 16.31
C GLU A 426 -27.41 15.65 15.29
N LYS A 427 -27.52 16.21 14.07
CA LYS A 427 -26.49 16.04 13.04
C LYS A 427 -25.15 16.65 13.48
N ALA A 428 -25.17 17.81 14.12
CA ALA A 428 -23.97 18.45 14.65
C ALA A 428 -23.35 17.64 15.81
N ILE A 429 -24.17 17.11 16.73
CA ILE A 429 -23.72 16.21 17.80
C ILE A 429 -23.03 14.98 17.23
N ARG A 430 -23.66 14.30 16.25
CA ARG A 430 -23.08 13.10 15.61
C ARG A 430 -21.76 13.41 14.89
N ARG A 431 -21.65 14.58 14.26
CA ARG A 431 -20.41 15.04 13.62
C ARG A 431 -19.30 15.23 14.65
N GLU A 432 -19.59 15.88 15.78
CA GLU A 432 -18.61 16.08 16.85
C GLU A 432 -18.22 14.77 17.54
N LEU A 433 -19.16 13.87 17.81
CA LEU A 433 -18.86 12.53 18.34
C LEU A 433 -17.93 11.76 17.40
N THR A 434 -18.14 11.84 16.08
CA THR A 434 -17.25 11.21 15.09
C THR A 434 -15.86 11.83 15.11
N SER A 435 -15.79 13.17 15.22
CA SER A 435 -14.53 13.91 15.33
C SER A 435 -13.74 13.50 16.57
N ILE A 436 -14.37 13.47 17.75
CA ILE A 436 -13.74 13.08 19.01
C ILE A 436 -13.34 11.59 18.99
N ALA A 437 -14.22 10.72 18.48
CA ALA A 437 -13.96 9.29 18.38
C ALA A 437 -12.76 8.95 17.50
N SER A 438 -12.46 9.78 16.49
CA SER A 438 -11.26 9.61 15.65
C SER A 438 -9.95 9.75 16.42
N VAL A 439 -9.97 10.42 17.58
CA VAL A 439 -8.79 10.76 18.38
C VAL A 439 -8.65 9.86 19.62
N VAL A 440 -9.76 9.56 20.29
CA VAL A 440 -9.79 8.82 21.57
C VAL A 440 -10.56 7.50 21.56
N GLY A 441 -11.22 7.15 20.45
CA GLY A 441 -12.13 6.00 20.37
C GLY A 441 -13.58 6.35 20.74
N ARG A 442 -14.52 5.48 20.34
CA ARG A 442 -15.97 5.71 20.53
C ARG A 442 -16.37 5.69 22.00
N ASP A 443 -15.75 4.84 22.80
CA ASP A 443 -16.10 4.61 24.21
C ASP A 443 -15.90 5.85 25.09
N LYS A 444 -15.02 6.78 24.68
CA LYS A 444 -14.74 8.03 25.40
C LYS A 444 -15.34 9.28 24.72
N ALA A 445 -15.87 9.16 23.51
CA ALA A 445 -16.32 10.32 22.75
C ALA A 445 -17.54 11.00 23.37
N GLU A 446 -18.44 10.19 23.91
CA GLU A 446 -19.66 10.65 24.59
C GLU A 446 -19.33 11.45 25.86
N SER A 447 -18.51 10.88 26.75
CA SER A 447 -18.13 11.51 28.02
C SER A 447 -17.35 12.80 27.84
N ILE A 448 -16.52 12.89 26.79
CA ILE A 448 -15.80 14.12 26.44
C ILE A 448 -16.76 15.19 25.93
N LEU A 449 -17.70 14.85 25.05
CA LEU A 449 -18.67 15.82 24.53
C LEU A 449 -19.64 16.30 25.62
N VAL A 450 -20.06 15.40 26.51
CA VAL A 450 -20.81 15.73 27.75
C VAL A 450 -20.01 16.71 28.59
N SER A 451 -18.75 16.39 28.91
CA SER A 451 -17.88 17.25 29.71
C SER A 451 -17.69 18.63 29.08
N ARG A 452 -17.59 18.71 27.75
CA ARG A 452 -17.50 19.95 26.99
C ARG A 452 -18.77 20.79 27.15
N LEU A 453 -19.95 20.20 26.91
CA LEU A 453 -21.23 20.89 27.03
C LEU A 453 -21.48 21.38 28.46
N THR A 454 -21.21 20.54 29.47
CA THR A 454 -21.32 20.90 30.89
C THR A 454 -20.41 22.08 31.24
N ARG A 455 -19.12 22.01 30.87
CA ARG A 455 -18.15 23.08 31.13
C ARG A 455 -18.58 24.40 30.50
N ARG A 456 -19.05 24.37 29.26
CA ARG A 456 -19.47 25.57 28.53
C ARG A 456 -20.76 26.17 29.07
N LEU A 457 -21.66 25.33 29.59
CA LEU A 457 -22.88 25.80 30.25
C LEU A 457 -22.57 26.44 31.61
N LEU A 458 -21.64 25.87 32.39
CA LEU A 458 -21.19 26.45 33.67
C LEU A 458 -20.49 27.81 33.50
N LEU A 459 -19.82 28.02 32.36
CA LEU A 459 -19.16 29.30 32.03
C LEU A 459 -20.13 30.33 31.43
N GLN A 460 -21.42 30.01 31.30
CA GLN A 460 -22.44 30.93 30.78
C GLN A 460 -22.98 31.82 31.91
N PRO A 461 -22.89 33.16 31.79
CA PRO A 461 -23.53 34.07 32.74
C PRO A 461 -25.06 33.94 32.68
N GLY A 462 -25.72 33.82 33.84
CA GLY A 462 -27.19 33.76 33.94
C GLY A 462 -27.83 32.38 33.69
N GLU A 463 -27.06 31.31 33.76
CA GLU A 463 -27.51 29.91 33.60
C GLU A 463 -28.16 29.62 32.22
N ALA A 464 -28.74 28.43 32.06
CA ALA A 464 -29.36 28.00 30.79
C ALA A 464 -30.58 28.85 30.39
N ALA A 465 -31.22 29.52 31.35
CA ALA A 465 -32.40 30.35 31.13
C ALA A 465 -32.07 31.66 30.40
N ALA A 466 -30.89 32.24 30.63
CA ALA A 466 -30.45 33.49 30.00
C ALA A 466 -30.07 33.36 28.51
N ILE A 467 -29.95 32.13 27.98
CA ILE A 467 -29.62 31.91 26.57
C ILE A 467 -30.87 32.20 25.72
N THR A 468 -30.84 33.28 24.92
CA THR A 468 -31.98 33.71 24.08
C THR A 468 -32.15 32.87 22.82
N ASP A 469 -31.06 32.39 22.21
CA ASP A 469 -31.05 31.50 21.05
C ASP A 469 -30.37 30.14 21.37
N PRO A 470 -31.14 29.12 21.76
CA PRO A 470 -30.62 27.78 22.06
C PRO A 470 -29.96 27.09 20.86
N VAL A 471 -30.45 27.32 19.62
CA VAL A 471 -29.92 26.67 18.41
C VAL A 471 -28.58 27.28 18.06
N GLY A 472 -28.49 28.62 18.01
CA GLY A 472 -27.25 29.33 17.75
C GLY A 472 -26.20 29.07 18.83
N TRP A 473 -26.61 28.97 20.10
CA TRP A 473 -25.69 28.60 21.17
C TRP A 473 -25.13 27.20 20.97
N LEU A 474 -25.96 26.18 20.70
CA LEU A 474 -25.49 24.81 20.51
C LEU A 474 -24.60 24.67 19.27
N LEU A 475 -25.00 25.24 18.13
CA LEU A 475 -24.27 25.10 16.86
C LEU A 475 -23.03 25.99 16.76
N GLY A 476 -23.04 27.15 17.39
CA GLY A 476 -21.94 28.12 17.32
C GLY A 476 -20.96 28.05 18.49
N ARG A 477 -21.45 27.69 19.69
CA ARG A 477 -20.66 27.78 20.93
C ARG A 477 -20.57 26.46 21.70
N GLY A 478 -21.63 25.66 21.73
CA GLY A 478 -21.76 24.47 22.57
C GLY A 478 -21.07 23.25 21.98
N LEU A 479 -21.25 22.98 20.69
CA LEU A 479 -20.77 21.76 20.02
C LEU A 479 -19.39 21.91 19.37
N PRO A 480 -19.09 22.96 18.57
CA PRO A 480 -17.83 23.02 17.82
C PRO A 480 -16.61 23.02 18.73
N ARG A 481 -15.56 22.27 18.40
CA ARG A 481 -14.27 22.40 19.08
C ARG A 481 -13.64 23.76 18.76
N ARG A 482 -13.22 24.54 19.76
CA ARG A 482 -12.46 25.77 19.53
C ARG A 482 -11.06 25.43 19.01
N SER A 483 -10.63 26.13 17.96
CA SER A 483 -9.41 25.82 17.19
C SER A 483 -8.16 26.50 17.74
N ASP A 484 -8.18 27.00 18.97
CA ASP A 484 -7.07 27.77 19.55
C ASP A 484 -5.81 26.91 19.74
N CYS A 485 -5.95 25.58 19.67
CA CYS A 485 -4.86 24.62 19.70
C CYS A 485 -4.87 23.71 18.47
N ASN A 486 -3.71 23.66 17.79
CA ASN A 486 -3.47 22.80 16.63
C ASN A 486 -3.29 21.32 16.99
N ASP A 487 -3.26 20.97 18.27
CA ASP A 487 -3.19 19.57 18.70
C ASP A 487 -4.55 18.88 18.50
N ALA A 488 -4.60 17.90 17.60
CA ALA A 488 -5.80 17.10 17.36
C ALA A 488 -6.30 16.39 18.64
N GLY A 489 -5.42 16.11 19.61
CA GLY A 489 -5.68 15.52 20.93
C GLY A 489 -6.26 16.46 21.99
N CYS A 490 -6.35 17.76 21.71
CA CYS A 490 -6.79 18.78 22.67
C CYS A 490 -8.27 19.14 22.49
N ASP A 491 -8.98 19.26 23.61
CA ASP A 491 -10.30 19.87 23.70
C ASP A 491 -10.27 21.00 24.74
N GLU A 492 -10.20 22.24 24.26
CA GLU A 492 -10.22 23.46 25.09
C GLU A 492 -9.24 23.48 26.27
N GLY A 493 -7.98 23.10 26.01
CA GLY A 493 -6.94 23.11 27.05
C GLY A 493 -6.83 21.81 27.84
N VAL A 494 -7.64 20.80 27.54
CA VAL A 494 -7.59 19.47 28.15
C VAL A 494 -7.25 18.41 27.11
N ARG A 495 -6.31 17.51 27.41
CA ARG A 495 -6.00 16.36 26.56
C ARG A 495 -7.13 15.33 26.65
N MET A 496 -7.76 15.04 25.53
CA MET A 496 -8.89 14.11 25.45
C MET A 496 -8.54 12.68 25.91
N ARG A 497 -7.27 12.24 25.78
CA ARG A 497 -6.84 10.88 26.17
C ARG A 497 -6.60 10.73 27.67
N SER A 498 -6.02 11.75 28.31
CA SER A 498 -5.53 11.70 29.69
C SER A 498 -6.36 12.53 30.66
N GLY A 499 -7.22 13.43 30.17
CA GLY A 499 -7.95 14.39 31.00
C GLY A 499 -7.07 15.47 31.63
N THR A 500 -5.76 15.44 31.39
CA THR A 500 -4.79 16.41 31.93
C THR A 500 -4.78 17.69 31.11
N ALA A 501 -4.19 18.76 31.65
CA ALA A 501 -3.97 19.98 30.89
C ALA A 501 -3.12 19.73 29.62
N CYS A 502 -3.43 20.46 28.55
CA CYS A 502 -2.73 20.38 27.28
C CYS A 502 -1.48 21.27 27.31
N ALA A 503 -0.30 20.65 27.25
CA ALA A 503 0.99 21.36 27.20
C ALA A 503 1.04 22.42 26.09
N ASN A 504 0.51 22.14 24.89
CA ASN A 504 0.49 23.12 23.80
C ASN A 504 -0.41 24.34 24.11
N CYS A 505 -1.54 24.14 24.79
CA CYS A 505 -2.39 25.24 25.24
C CYS A 505 -1.72 26.02 26.37
N GLU A 506 -1.03 25.35 27.28
CA GLU A 506 -0.28 26.00 28.36
C GLU A 506 0.89 26.82 27.82
N ASP A 507 1.62 26.30 26.85
CA ASP A 507 2.72 26.97 26.16
C ASP A 507 2.20 28.15 25.34
N HIS A 508 1.09 27.98 24.63
CA HIS A 508 0.42 29.08 23.94
C HIS A 508 -0.02 30.17 24.92
N ALA A 509 -0.67 29.80 26.03
CA ALA A 509 -1.07 30.74 27.07
C ALA A 509 0.14 31.40 27.76
N ARG A 510 1.24 30.67 27.98
CA ARG A 510 2.51 31.21 28.50
C ARG A 510 3.12 32.20 27.52
N SER A 511 3.09 31.90 26.22
CA SER A 511 3.55 32.80 25.15
C SER A 511 2.70 34.07 25.09
N LEU A 512 1.36 33.95 25.12
CA LEU A 512 0.44 35.10 25.16
C LEU A 512 0.65 35.96 26.40
N ARG A 513 0.79 35.35 27.59
CA ARG A 513 1.10 36.06 28.85
C ARG A 513 2.45 36.75 28.77
N GLY A 514 3.48 36.07 28.25
CA GLY A 514 4.81 36.64 28.05
C GLY A 514 4.78 37.83 27.09
N ARG A 515 4.03 37.72 25.99
CA ARG A 515 3.82 38.81 25.04
C ARG A 515 3.11 39.99 25.68
N ARG A 516 2.00 39.77 26.38
CA ARG A 516 1.28 40.83 27.09
C ARG A 516 2.16 41.54 28.11
N ARG A 517 2.99 40.80 28.86
CA ARG A 517 3.96 41.38 29.80
C ARG A 517 5.01 42.23 29.09
N ARG A 518 5.55 41.77 27.96
CA ARG A 518 6.52 42.56 27.17
C ARG A 518 5.91 43.85 26.63
N VAL A 519 4.72 43.77 26.03
CA VAL A 519 4.02 44.97 25.52
C VAL A 519 3.64 45.90 26.68
N ALA A 520 3.16 45.39 27.80
CA ALA A 520 2.86 46.20 28.98
C ALA A 520 4.12 46.89 29.56
N ALA A 521 5.24 46.18 29.64
CA ALA A 521 6.51 46.76 30.07
C ALA A 521 7.00 47.84 29.11
N GLN A 522 6.83 47.63 27.80
CA GLN A 522 7.16 48.63 26.78
C GLN A 522 6.28 49.88 26.92
N VAL A 523 4.96 49.72 27.04
CA VAL A 523 4.03 50.86 27.25
C VAL A 523 4.34 51.61 28.53
N GLN A 524 4.69 50.92 29.62
CA GLN A 524 5.08 51.55 30.88
C GLN A 524 6.41 52.32 30.76
N ALA A 525 7.37 51.81 29.98
CA ALA A 525 8.63 52.50 29.71
C ALA A 525 8.45 53.72 28.80
N ASP A 526 7.57 53.63 27.80
CA ASP A 526 7.30 54.70 26.83
C ASP A 526 6.41 55.82 27.41
N LEU A 527 5.58 55.51 28.41
CA LEU A 527 4.62 56.43 29.03
C LEU A 527 4.65 56.33 30.58
N PRO A 528 5.77 56.68 31.24
CA PRO A 528 5.94 56.46 32.67
C PRO A 528 4.98 57.29 33.54
N ASP A 529 4.65 58.51 33.12
CA ASP A 529 3.81 59.45 33.89
C ASP A 529 2.34 59.49 33.44
N ALA A 530 1.95 58.62 32.49
CA ALA A 530 0.59 58.62 31.96
C ALA A 530 -0.42 58.04 32.97
N ALA A 531 -1.66 58.55 32.91
CA ALA A 531 -2.75 58.03 33.72
C ALA A 531 -3.02 56.54 33.40
N PRO A 532 -3.45 55.71 34.38
CA PRO A 532 -3.67 54.27 34.17
C PRO A 532 -4.64 53.95 33.03
N ASP A 533 -5.65 54.78 32.79
CA ASP A 533 -6.58 54.62 31.67
C ASP A 533 -5.93 54.82 30.30
N GLN A 534 -5.04 55.80 30.20
CA GLN A 534 -4.30 56.08 28.97
C GLN A 534 -3.30 54.95 28.68
N GLN A 535 -2.60 54.44 29.70
CA GLN A 535 -1.71 53.28 29.56
C GLN A 535 -2.49 52.02 29.12
N ARG A 536 -3.71 51.80 29.65
CA ARG A 536 -4.58 50.69 29.23
C ARG A 536 -4.97 50.78 27.76
N GLN A 537 -5.41 51.96 27.29
CA GLN A 537 -5.81 52.15 25.89
C GLN A 537 -4.63 51.91 24.93
N VAL A 538 -3.44 52.41 25.26
CA VAL A 538 -2.24 52.23 24.44
C VAL A 538 -1.81 50.77 24.41
N LEU A 539 -1.86 50.05 25.54
CA LEU A 539 -1.58 48.62 25.61
C LEU A 539 -2.52 47.80 24.72
N GLU A 540 -3.82 48.07 24.76
CA GLU A 540 -4.80 47.38 23.91
C GLU A 540 -4.58 47.63 22.42
N ALA A 541 -4.29 48.89 22.04
CA ALA A 541 -3.97 49.26 20.67
C ALA A 541 -2.71 48.55 20.16
N GLN A 542 -1.63 48.53 20.96
CA GLN A 542 -0.39 47.85 20.59
C GLN A 542 -0.56 46.33 20.50
N LEU A 543 -1.33 45.71 21.40
CA LEU A 543 -1.63 44.27 21.31
C LEU A 543 -2.41 43.92 20.04
N ARG A 544 -3.37 44.77 19.64
CA ARG A 544 -4.12 44.58 18.39
C ARG A 544 -3.20 44.67 17.17
N ALA A 545 -2.34 45.69 17.12
CA ALA A 545 -1.37 45.87 16.03
C ALA A 545 -0.42 44.68 15.88
N VAL A 546 0.02 44.07 16.98
CA VAL A 546 0.89 42.87 16.95
C VAL A 546 0.15 41.66 16.37
N VAL A 547 -1.12 41.46 16.74
CA VAL A 547 -1.94 40.36 16.20
C VAL A 547 -2.21 40.54 14.71
N ASP A 548 -2.52 41.76 14.27
CA ASP A 548 -2.77 42.06 12.86
C ASP A 548 -1.52 41.84 12.00
N ALA A 549 -0.35 42.24 12.50
CA ALA A 549 0.93 41.99 11.82
C ALA A 549 1.27 40.49 11.71
N GLU A 550 0.96 39.69 12.72
CA GLU A 550 1.14 38.23 12.68
C GLU A 550 0.19 37.56 11.69
N ALA A 551 -1.06 38.00 11.62
CA ALA A 551 -2.06 37.52 10.66
C ALA A 551 -1.61 37.80 9.21
N ALA A 552 -1.16 39.02 8.92
CA ALA A 552 -0.64 39.38 7.60
C ALA A 552 0.54 38.50 7.17
N ARG A 553 1.52 38.26 8.06
CA ARG A 553 2.66 37.37 7.80
C ARG A 553 2.25 35.92 7.56
N PHE A 554 1.20 35.46 8.23
CA PHE A 554 0.68 34.11 8.03
C PHE A 554 0.03 33.96 6.65
N GLU A 555 -0.74 34.96 6.21
CA GLU A 555 -1.32 34.98 4.86
C GLU A 555 -0.27 35.02 3.76
N GLU A 556 0.79 35.81 3.94
CA GLU A 556 1.90 35.89 2.99
C GLU A 556 2.58 34.53 2.81
N ARG A 557 2.95 33.86 3.92
CA ARG A 557 3.51 32.49 3.86
C ARG A 557 2.59 31.50 3.17
N ARG A 558 1.27 31.64 3.37
CA ARG A 558 0.28 30.79 2.71
C ARG A 558 0.26 31.02 1.19
N ARG A 559 0.36 32.27 0.74
CA ARG A 559 0.43 32.61 -0.70
C ARG A 559 1.71 32.08 -1.33
N GLU A 560 2.86 32.23 -0.66
CA GLU A 560 4.13 31.69 -1.13
C GLU A 560 4.10 30.17 -1.27
N GLN A 561 3.53 29.46 -0.28
CA GLN A 561 3.42 28.01 -0.33
C GLN A 561 2.52 27.57 -1.49
N ALA A 562 1.37 28.22 -1.68
CA ALA A 562 0.48 27.93 -2.80
C ALA A 562 1.16 28.17 -4.17
N ALA A 563 1.98 29.21 -4.30
CA ALA A 563 2.75 29.48 -5.51
C ALA A 563 3.81 28.40 -5.77
N LYS A 564 4.51 27.94 -4.73
CA LYS A 564 5.49 26.83 -4.83
C LYS A 564 4.81 25.53 -5.26
N ASP A 565 3.68 25.19 -4.65
CA ASP A 565 2.93 23.98 -4.99
C ASP A 565 2.40 24.04 -6.43
N ALA A 566 1.91 25.19 -6.88
CA ALA A 566 1.47 25.41 -8.26
C ALA A 566 2.63 25.25 -9.27
N ALA A 567 3.82 25.77 -8.96
CA ALA A 567 5.00 25.63 -9.80
C ALA A 567 5.46 24.16 -9.93
N VAL A 568 5.41 23.39 -8.84
CA VAL A 568 5.70 21.95 -8.85
C VAL A 568 4.67 21.20 -9.70
N ALA A 569 3.38 21.49 -9.53
CA ALA A 569 2.32 20.88 -10.31
C ALA A 569 2.46 21.17 -11.82
N ALA A 570 2.80 22.41 -12.19
CA ALA A 570 3.02 22.80 -13.59
C ALA A 570 4.19 22.04 -14.24
N LYS A 571 5.30 21.86 -13.52
CA LYS A 571 6.44 21.06 -14.00
C LYS A 571 6.07 19.59 -14.21
N ALA A 572 5.33 18.99 -13.28
CA ALA A 572 4.86 17.62 -13.42
C ALA A 572 3.91 17.45 -14.62
N ALA A 573 3.00 18.41 -14.84
CA ALA A 573 2.11 18.41 -15.99
C ALA A 573 2.87 18.50 -17.33
N ALA A 574 3.90 19.35 -17.41
CA ALA A 574 4.74 19.47 -18.60
C ALA A 574 5.54 18.20 -18.89
N ALA A 575 6.11 17.55 -17.86
CA ALA A 575 6.82 16.29 -18.01
C ALA A 575 5.90 15.18 -18.54
N HIS A 576 4.70 15.07 -17.98
CA HIS A 576 3.71 14.10 -18.43
C HIS A 576 3.20 14.38 -19.86
N ALA A 577 3.05 15.64 -20.24
CA ALA A 577 2.71 16.01 -21.63
C ALA A 577 3.80 15.58 -22.61
N ARG A 578 5.08 15.76 -22.25
CA ARG A 578 6.22 15.32 -23.05
C ARG A 578 6.27 13.80 -23.20
N GLN A 579 6.11 13.06 -22.10
CA GLN A 579 6.08 11.59 -22.16
C GLN A 579 4.95 11.07 -23.04
N LYS A 580 3.77 11.69 -22.97
CA LYS A 580 2.66 11.34 -23.88
C LYS A 580 3.01 11.58 -25.35
N ALA A 581 3.70 12.69 -25.64
CA ALA A 581 4.16 12.97 -26.99
C ALA A 581 5.21 11.95 -27.46
N ASP A 582 6.15 11.59 -26.59
CA ASP A 582 7.18 10.59 -26.87
C ASP A 582 6.56 9.19 -27.06
N ASP A 583 5.55 8.82 -26.27
CA ASP A 583 4.82 7.55 -26.39
C ASP A 583 4.05 7.46 -27.71
N VAL A 584 3.41 8.56 -28.13
CA VAL A 584 2.71 8.64 -29.42
C VAL A 584 3.73 8.54 -30.57
N ALA A 585 4.84 9.28 -30.48
CA ALA A 585 5.91 9.22 -31.47
C ALA A 585 6.49 7.82 -31.57
N ARG A 586 6.72 7.13 -30.44
CA ARG A 586 7.19 5.75 -30.44
C ARG A 586 6.19 4.83 -31.12
N ARG A 587 4.92 4.87 -30.75
CA ARG A 587 3.88 4.00 -31.35
C ARG A 587 3.74 4.23 -32.85
N ALA A 588 3.94 5.44 -33.35
CA ALA A 588 3.87 5.75 -34.78
C ALA A 588 5.05 5.16 -35.59
N MET A 589 6.12 4.69 -34.96
CA MET A 589 7.26 4.12 -35.67
C MET A 589 6.90 2.79 -36.33
N PRO A 590 7.22 2.59 -37.63
CA PRO A 590 7.04 1.31 -38.30
C PRO A 590 8.06 0.27 -37.80
N CYS A 591 7.83 -0.99 -38.15
CA CYS A 591 8.77 -2.08 -37.90
C CYS A 591 10.08 -1.81 -38.66
N ALA A 592 11.21 -1.79 -37.97
CA ALA A 592 12.53 -1.59 -38.55
C ALA A 592 12.96 -2.71 -39.50
N GLN A 593 12.33 -3.89 -39.42
CA GLN A 593 12.64 -5.04 -40.26
C GLN A 593 11.63 -5.24 -41.41
N CYS A 594 10.33 -5.32 -41.11
CA CYS A 594 9.30 -5.61 -42.13
C CYS A 594 8.50 -4.38 -42.60
N GLY A 595 8.71 -3.21 -42.00
CA GLY A 595 8.00 -1.98 -42.37
C GLY A 595 6.55 -1.87 -41.89
N GLU A 596 6.05 -2.83 -41.11
CA GLU A 596 4.67 -2.81 -40.59
C GLU A 596 4.40 -1.51 -39.81
N PRO A 597 3.37 -0.72 -40.14
CA PRO A 597 3.15 0.58 -39.53
C PRO A 597 2.65 0.46 -38.08
N GLU A 598 2.91 1.49 -37.29
CA GLU A 598 2.37 1.66 -35.92
C GLU A 598 2.72 0.57 -34.89
N VAL A 599 3.86 -0.12 -35.06
CA VAL A 599 4.26 -1.23 -34.17
C VAL A 599 5.25 -0.84 -33.06
N GLY A 600 5.78 0.38 -33.07
CA GLY A 600 6.68 0.84 -32.01
C GLY A 600 8.16 0.45 -32.17
N GLY A 601 8.59 0.12 -33.39
CA GLY A 601 9.98 -0.20 -33.73
C GLY A 601 10.20 -1.64 -34.21
N LEU A 602 9.70 -2.66 -33.52
CA LEU A 602 9.72 -4.05 -34.02
C LEU A 602 8.35 -4.70 -33.79
N CYS A 603 7.78 -5.29 -34.83
CA CYS A 603 6.54 -6.04 -34.68
C CYS A 603 6.76 -7.34 -33.91
N GLY A 604 5.68 -7.93 -33.39
CA GLY A 604 5.76 -9.15 -32.56
C GLY A 604 6.46 -10.32 -33.26
N ALA A 605 6.31 -10.45 -34.58
CA ALA A 605 7.00 -11.47 -35.37
C ALA A 605 8.51 -11.21 -35.49
N CYS A 606 8.90 -10.02 -35.94
CA CYS A 606 10.30 -9.61 -36.09
C CYS A 606 11.09 -9.68 -34.77
N TRP A 607 10.48 -9.19 -33.69
CA TRP A 607 11.08 -9.33 -32.36
C TRP A 607 11.19 -10.79 -31.92
N GLY A 608 10.18 -11.62 -32.20
CA GLY A 608 10.22 -13.05 -31.88
C GLY A 608 11.37 -13.77 -32.59
N TRP A 609 11.60 -13.47 -33.87
CA TRP A 609 12.70 -14.04 -34.65
C TRP A 609 14.07 -13.54 -34.19
N GLU A 610 14.23 -12.23 -33.95
CA GLU A 610 15.49 -11.68 -33.45
C GLU A 610 15.88 -12.30 -32.10
N GLU A 611 14.91 -12.48 -31.20
CA GLU A 611 15.13 -13.12 -29.91
C GLU A 611 15.41 -14.62 -30.03
N THR A 612 14.83 -15.30 -31.03
CA THR A 612 15.12 -16.70 -31.34
C THR A 612 16.59 -16.88 -31.73
N GLU A 613 17.12 -16.01 -32.60
CA GLU A 613 18.54 -16.05 -33.00
C GLU A 613 19.50 -15.70 -31.84
N LYS A 614 19.11 -14.78 -30.94
CA LYS A 614 19.86 -14.52 -29.71
C LYS A 614 19.93 -15.77 -28.82
N PHE A 615 18.79 -16.45 -28.62
CA PHE A 615 18.76 -17.68 -27.84
C PHE A 615 19.53 -18.83 -28.50
N LEU A 616 19.54 -18.92 -29.84
CA LEU A 616 20.38 -19.87 -30.56
C LEU A 616 21.86 -19.60 -30.28
N THR A 617 22.29 -18.34 -30.35
CA THR A 617 23.67 -17.94 -30.04
C THR A 617 24.04 -18.25 -28.58
N GLU A 618 23.12 -18.02 -27.64
CA GLU A 618 23.31 -18.38 -26.23
C GLU A 618 23.41 -19.91 -26.04
N ALA A 619 22.54 -20.68 -26.69
CA ALA A 619 22.51 -22.13 -26.63
C ALA A 619 23.82 -22.75 -27.13
N THR A 620 24.32 -22.32 -28.30
CA THR A 620 25.59 -22.80 -28.86
C THR A 620 26.78 -22.45 -27.98
N THR A 621 26.80 -21.22 -27.45
CA THR A 621 27.82 -20.76 -26.50
C THR A 621 27.84 -21.63 -25.24
N LEU A 622 26.67 -22.00 -24.70
CA LEU A 622 26.57 -22.84 -23.51
C LEU A 622 27.13 -24.24 -23.75
N VAL A 623 26.91 -24.82 -24.93
CA VAL A 623 27.47 -26.14 -25.28
C VAL A 623 28.98 -26.06 -25.45
N ALA A 624 29.48 -25.08 -26.20
CA ALA A 624 30.92 -24.87 -26.36
C ALA A 624 31.63 -24.65 -25.01
N ALA A 625 31.05 -23.83 -24.15
CA ALA A 625 31.59 -23.50 -22.84
C ALA A 625 31.46 -24.63 -21.82
N GLY A 626 30.40 -25.44 -21.91
CA GLY A 626 30.10 -26.48 -20.92
C GLY A 626 30.64 -27.86 -21.26
N CYS A 627 30.71 -28.19 -22.55
CA CYS A 627 31.00 -29.54 -23.04
C CYS A 627 32.23 -29.59 -23.96
N GLY A 628 32.72 -28.45 -24.44
CA GLY A 628 34.00 -28.40 -25.16
C GLY A 628 35.20 -28.71 -24.26
N GLU A 629 36.34 -28.97 -24.87
CA GLU A 629 37.63 -29.08 -24.19
C GLU A 629 38.44 -27.81 -24.50
N PRO A 630 38.93 -27.05 -23.50
CA PRO A 630 39.67 -25.81 -23.76
C PRO A 630 40.91 -25.98 -24.64
N ASP A 631 41.52 -27.18 -24.61
CA ASP A 631 42.73 -27.51 -25.37
C ASP A 631 42.43 -28.08 -26.76
N ASP A 632 41.15 -28.34 -27.09
CA ASP A 632 40.69 -28.83 -28.39
C ASP A 632 39.61 -27.90 -28.99
N PRO A 633 40.03 -26.85 -29.70
CA PRO A 633 39.11 -25.90 -30.31
C PRO A 633 38.32 -26.51 -31.47
N GLU A 634 38.86 -27.52 -32.17
CA GLU A 634 38.18 -28.18 -33.29
C GLU A 634 37.01 -29.03 -32.79
N LEU A 635 37.22 -29.83 -31.74
CA LEU A 635 36.14 -30.57 -31.08
C LEU A 635 35.10 -29.64 -30.49
N THR A 636 35.53 -28.54 -29.85
CA THR A 636 34.62 -27.56 -29.27
C THR A 636 33.74 -26.91 -30.33
N GLN A 637 34.30 -26.56 -31.50
CA GLN A 637 33.54 -26.05 -32.64
C GLN A 637 32.55 -27.09 -33.17
N ALA A 638 33.00 -28.33 -33.38
CA ALA A 638 32.13 -29.40 -33.87
C ALA A 638 30.91 -29.65 -32.95
N LEU A 639 31.12 -29.59 -31.63
CA LEU A 639 30.03 -29.69 -30.64
C LEU A 639 29.07 -28.49 -30.71
N ALA A 640 29.59 -27.28 -30.90
CA ALA A 640 28.75 -26.08 -31.06
C ALA A 640 27.90 -26.16 -32.33
N ASP A 641 28.49 -26.59 -33.46
CA ASP A 641 27.81 -26.73 -34.74
C ASP A 641 26.72 -27.81 -34.68
N MET A 642 27.00 -28.95 -34.05
CA MET A 642 26.02 -30.01 -33.82
C MET A 642 24.85 -29.52 -32.97
N ALA A 643 25.13 -28.79 -31.90
CA ALA A 643 24.12 -28.22 -31.03
C ALA A 643 23.27 -27.16 -31.74
N GLU A 644 23.87 -26.34 -32.60
CA GLU A 644 23.13 -25.38 -33.41
C GLU A 644 22.17 -26.08 -34.37
N ALA A 645 22.66 -27.10 -35.09
CA ALA A 645 21.87 -27.87 -36.04
C ALA A 645 20.69 -28.58 -35.36
N GLU A 646 20.91 -29.19 -34.19
CA GLU A 646 19.85 -29.81 -33.39
C GLU A 646 18.83 -28.77 -32.92
N ALA A 647 19.29 -27.64 -32.37
CA ALA A 647 18.43 -26.57 -31.87
C ALA A 647 17.56 -25.97 -33.00
N ARG A 648 18.16 -25.70 -34.16
CA ARG A 648 17.44 -25.20 -35.35
C ARG A 648 16.37 -26.19 -35.82
N THR A 649 16.68 -27.48 -35.85
CA THR A 649 15.70 -28.53 -36.21
C THR A 649 14.51 -28.53 -35.25
N ARG A 650 14.77 -28.52 -33.93
CA ARG A 650 13.71 -28.51 -32.90
C ARG A 650 12.85 -27.25 -32.94
N ILE A 651 13.44 -26.09 -33.28
CA ILE A 651 12.71 -24.83 -33.46
C ILE A 651 11.84 -24.90 -34.72
N GLN A 652 12.37 -25.42 -35.83
CA GLN A 652 11.62 -25.61 -37.07
C GLN A 652 10.41 -26.54 -36.85
N ASP A 653 10.57 -27.63 -36.11
CA ASP A 653 9.46 -28.53 -35.76
C ASP A 653 8.37 -27.80 -34.95
N ALA A 654 8.76 -26.96 -33.99
CA ALA A 654 7.80 -26.16 -33.22
C ALA A 654 7.08 -25.12 -34.10
N CYS A 655 7.78 -24.51 -35.05
CA CYS A 655 7.19 -23.60 -36.02
C CYS A 655 6.19 -24.33 -36.93
N ALA A 656 6.57 -25.51 -37.44
CA ALA A 656 5.71 -26.33 -38.29
C ALA A 656 4.45 -26.78 -37.55
N GLN A 657 4.56 -27.18 -36.27
CA GLN A 657 3.41 -27.51 -35.43
C GLN A 657 2.49 -26.32 -35.20
N ALA A 658 3.04 -25.13 -34.91
CA ALA A 658 2.26 -23.90 -34.75
C ALA A 658 1.55 -23.50 -36.06
N GLY A 659 2.23 -23.62 -37.19
CA GLY A 659 1.65 -23.37 -38.52
C GLY A 659 0.54 -24.37 -38.86
N ALA A 660 0.74 -25.67 -38.61
CA ALA A 660 -0.27 -26.71 -38.82
C ALA A 660 -1.53 -26.52 -37.94
N ALA A 661 -1.38 -25.88 -36.77
CA ALA A 661 -2.47 -25.49 -35.90
C ALA A 661 -3.19 -24.19 -36.33
N GLY A 662 -2.81 -23.58 -37.45
CA GLY A 662 -3.38 -22.34 -37.97
C GLY A 662 -2.88 -21.07 -37.27
N GLY A 663 -1.68 -21.11 -36.68
CA GLY A 663 -1.06 -19.96 -36.04
C GLY A 663 -0.72 -18.83 -37.03
N THR A 664 -0.85 -17.59 -36.58
CA THR A 664 -0.38 -16.41 -37.33
C THR A 664 1.16 -16.30 -37.28
N ASP A 665 1.77 -15.48 -38.13
CA ASP A 665 3.23 -15.26 -38.14
C ASP A 665 3.79 -14.86 -36.77
N SER A 666 3.05 -14.04 -36.02
CA SER A 666 3.42 -13.67 -34.65
C SER A 666 3.35 -14.84 -33.67
N MET A 667 2.38 -15.76 -33.84
CA MET A 667 2.29 -16.96 -33.02
C MET A 667 3.38 -17.97 -33.37
N ILE A 668 3.74 -18.10 -34.65
CA ILE A 668 4.83 -18.95 -35.12
C ILE A 668 6.17 -18.42 -34.55
N ALA A 669 6.43 -17.12 -34.66
CA ALA A 669 7.63 -16.50 -34.10
C ALA A 669 7.69 -16.62 -32.56
N LEU A 670 6.54 -16.51 -31.87
CA LEU A 670 6.48 -16.75 -30.42
C LEU A 670 6.78 -18.22 -30.07
N ALA A 671 6.26 -19.17 -30.84
CA ALA A 671 6.56 -20.59 -30.65
C ALA A 671 8.05 -20.89 -30.85
N ALA A 672 8.67 -20.29 -31.89
CA ALA A 672 10.10 -20.36 -32.12
C ALA A 672 10.90 -19.86 -30.91
N LYS A 673 10.53 -18.66 -30.42
CA LYS A 673 11.17 -18.04 -29.25
C LYS A 673 11.07 -18.92 -28.00
N LEU A 674 9.86 -19.41 -27.68
CA LEU A 674 9.64 -20.24 -26.50
C LEU A 674 10.43 -21.55 -26.59
N LYS A 675 10.54 -22.14 -27.80
CA LYS A 675 11.32 -23.34 -28.02
C LYS A 675 12.82 -23.11 -27.89
N ALA A 676 13.32 -22.00 -28.42
CA ALA A 676 14.73 -21.60 -28.24
C ALA A 676 15.06 -21.37 -26.76
N GLN A 677 14.16 -20.72 -26.00
CA GLN A 677 14.33 -20.52 -24.56
C GLN A 677 14.36 -21.84 -23.79
N GLU A 678 13.51 -22.80 -24.15
CA GLU A 678 13.52 -24.16 -23.57
C GLU A 678 14.86 -24.86 -23.82
N ILE A 679 15.38 -24.78 -25.05
CA ILE A 679 16.69 -25.35 -25.44
C ILE A 679 17.82 -24.71 -24.64
N VAL A 680 17.83 -23.39 -24.46
CA VAL A 680 18.83 -22.69 -23.62
C VAL A 680 18.82 -23.23 -22.19
N CYS A 681 17.64 -23.45 -21.60
CA CYS A 681 17.54 -24.02 -20.26
C CYS A 681 18.09 -25.46 -20.20
N GLU A 682 17.78 -26.30 -21.19
CA GLU A 682 18.29 -27.67 -21.29
C GLU A 682 19.82 -27.70 -21.45
N TYR A 683 20.36 -26.92 -22.38
CA TYR A 683 21.79 -26.86 -22.66
C TYR A 683 22.56 -26.28 -21.47
N ARG A 684 22.04 -25.27 -20.78
CA ARG A 684 22.62 -24.76 -19.54
C ARG A 684 22.68 -25.84 -18.45
N ALA A 685 21.60 -26.61 -18.27
CA ALA A 685 21.57 -27.68 -17.28
C ALA A 685 22.58 -28.79 -17.63
N THR A 686 22.71 -29.14 -18.91
CA THR A 686 23.71 -30.10 -19.38
C THR A 686 25.13 -29.57 -19.18
N ALA A 687 25.41 -28.34 -19.57
CA ALA A 687 26.70 -27.67 -19.36
C ALA A 687 27.13 -27.67 -17.89
N LEU A 688 26.23 -27.30 -16.97
CA LEU A 688 26.51 -27.30 -15.53
C LEU A 688 26.74 -28.71 -14.98
N ARG A 689 26.02 -29.73 -15.47
CA ARG A 689 26.25 -31.13 -15.08
C ARG A 689 27.62 -31.63 -15.55
N THR A 690 28.02 -31.29 -16.77
CA THR A 690 29.32 -31.66 -17.33
C THR A 690 30.45 -30.99 -16.55
N LEU A 691 30.38 -29.66 -16.38
CA LEU A 691 31.38 -28.90 -15.61
C LEU A 691 31.40 -29.29 -14.13
N GLY A 692 30.27 -29.70 -13.56
CA GLY A 692 30.18 -30.18 -12.18
C GLY A 692 31.07 -31.40 -11.87
N ARG A 693 31.50 -32.14 -12.90
CA ARG A 693 32.41 -33.29 -12.83
C ARG A 693 33.85 -32.93 -13.23
N ALA A 694 34.13 -31.67 -13.56
CA ALA A 694 35.47 -31.24 -13.89
C ALA A 694 36.38 -31.32 -12.66
N PHE A 695 37.64 -31.72 -12.88
CA PHE A 695 38.61 -31.90 -11.80
C PHE A 695 38.73 -30.69 -10.87
N GLN A 696 38.74 -29.48 -11.44
CA GLN A 696 38.83 -28.23 -10.67
C GLN A 696 37.61 -28.02 -9.76
N VAL A 697 36.40 -28.38 -10.22
CA VAL A 697 35.16 -28.27 -9.44
C VAL A 697 35.14 -29.30 -8.32
N GLU A 698 35.56 -30.54 -8.59
CA GLU A 698 35.67 -31.59 -7.57
C GLU A 698 36.75 -31.30 -6.53
N ALA A 699 37.88 -30.71 -6.95
CA ALA A 699 38.94 -30.28 -6.04
C ALA A 699 38.43 -29.18 -5.08
N GLU A 700 37.73 -28.17 -5.59
CA GLU A 700 37.15 -27.11 -4.76
C GLU A 700 36.11 -27.67 -3.79
N ALA A 701 35.22 -28.56 -4.26
CA ALA A 701 34.23 -29.21 -3.42
C ALA A 701 34.85 -30.02 -2.27
N ARG A 702 35.93 -30.77 -2.55
CA ARG A 702 36.69 -31.51 -1.53
C ARG A 702 37.38 -30.56 -0.55
N SER A 703 37.93 -29.44 -1.02
CA SER A 703 38.55 -28.41 -0.18
C SER A 703 37.53 -27.80 0.78
N VAL A 704 36.34 -27.44 0.29
CA VAL A 704 35.25 -26.89 1.09
C VAL A 704 34.70 -27.92 2.09
N HIS A 705 34.50 -29.17 1.67
CA HIS A 705 34.10 -30.27 2.57
C HIS A 705 35.11 -30.41 3.72
N ALA A 706 36.40 -30.53 3.40
CA ALA A 706 37.46 -30.63 4.40
C ALA A 706 37.51 -29.39 5.31
N ALA A 707 37.25 -28.19 4.78
CA ALA A 707 37.20 -26.96 5.56
C ALA A 707 36.03 -26.93 6.54
N GLN A 708 34.85 -27.42 6.14
CA GLN A 708 33.71 -27.56 7.04
C GLN A 708 33.95 -28.64 8.10
N MET A 709 34.57 -29.77 7.72
CA MET A 709 34.92 -30.82 8.68
C MET A 709 35.93 -30.35 9.74
N ARG A 710 36.84 -29.42 9.43
CA ARG A 710 37.69 -28.76 10.44
C ARG A 710 36.89 -27.94 11.47
N ARG A 711 35.65 -27.55 11.15
CA ARG A 711 34.72 -26.83 12.02
C ARG A 711 33.69 -27.76 12.69
N ARG A 712 33.93 -29.07 12.70
CA ARG A 712 33.07 -30.08 13.34
C ARG A 712 32.61 -29.70 14.75
N HIS A 713 33.46 -29.05 15.53
CA HIS A 713 33.15 -28.63 16.91
C HIS A 713 32.01 -27.61 17.03
N LEU A 714 31.59 -26.97 15.92
CA LEU A 714 30.44 -26.05 15.88
C LEU A 714 29.10 -26.78 15.70
N HIS A 715 29.11 -28.11 15.51
CA HIS A 715 27.92 -28.90 15.26
C HIS A 715 27.59 -29.83 16.44
N PRO A 716 26.30 -30.10 16.73
CA PRO A 716 25.89 -30.93 17.86
C PRO A 716 26.35 -32.39 17.75
N SER A 717 26.44 -32.92 16.53
CA SER A 717 26.84 -34.30 16.26
C SER A 717 27.82 -34.40 15.07
N LEU A 718 28.46 -35.57 14.94
CA LEU A 718 29.28 -35.88 13.77
C LEU A 718 28.44 -35.95 12.49
N GLU A 719 27.21 -36.46 12.59
CA GLU A 719 26.28 -36.58 11.47
C GLU A 719 25.84 -35.19 10.95
N ASP A 720 25.52 -34.27 11.87
CA ASP A 720 25.18 -32.88 11.51
C ASP A 720 26.37 -32.16 10.83
N ALA A 721 27.60 -32.40 11.31
CA ALA A 721 28.80 -31.85 10.71
C ALA A 721 29.04 -32.41 9.29
N GLU A 722 28.83 -33.72 9.10
CA GLU A 722 28.98 -34.37 7.79
C GLU A 722 27.91 -33.91 6.79
N GLN A 723 26.66 -33.74 7.26
CA GLN A 723 25.58 -33.21 6.43
C GLN A 723 25.87 -31.76 6.01
N ALA A 724 26.30 -30.91 6.94
CA ALA A 724 26.68 -29.52 6.66
C ALA A 724 27.88 -29.45 5.70
N ALA A 725 28.89 -30.31 5.87
CA ALA A 725 30.04 -30.40 4.98
C ALA A 725 29.63 -30.85 3.57
N THR A 726 28.73 -31.84 3.46
CA THR A 726 28.19 -32.33 2.19
C THR A 726 27.41 -31.24 1.44
N GLN A 727 26.50 -30.54 2.13
CA GLN A 727 25.73 -29.43 1.55
C GLN A 727 26.64 -28.28 1.10
N ALA A 728 27.64 -27.91 1.90
CA ALA A 728 28.60 -26.88 1.52
C ALA A 728 29.45 -27.29 0.30
N ALA A 729 29.83 -28.57 0.21
CA ALA A 729 30.54 -29.11 -0.94
C ALA A 729 29.68 -29.10 -2.21
N GLU A 730 28.39 -29.46 -2.12
CA GLU A 730 27.44 -29.38 -3.23
C GLU A 730 27.23 -27.94 -3.71
N GLU A 731 27.08 -27.00 -2.79
CA GLU A 731 26.95 -25.58 -3.12
C GLU A 731 28.25 -25.03 -3.76
N ALA A 732 29.41 -25.45 -3.26
CA ALA A 732 30.70 -25.12 -3.87
C ALA A 732 30.81 -25.69 -5.28
N ARG A 733 30.42 -26.96 -5.50
CA ARG A 733 30.37 -27.56 -6.85
C ARG A 733 29.54 -26.71 -7.80
N ARG A 734 28.32 -26.35 -7.38
CA ARG A 734 27.40 -25.55 -8.19
C ARG A 734 27.97 -24.18 -8.54
N ARG A 735 28.48 -23.43 -7.55
CA ARG A 735 29.05 -22.10 -7.77
C ARG A 735 30.29 -22.12 -8.66
N THR A 736 31.18 -23.08 -8.45
CA THR A 736 32.40 -23.20 -9.26
C THR A 736 32.07 -23.60 -10.70
N ALA A 737 31.10 -24.51 -10.91
CA ALA A 737 30.62 -24.85 -12.25
C ALA A 737 29.96 -23.63 -12.95
N GLU A 738 29.13 -22.86 -12.25
CA GLU A 738 28.53 -21.62 -12.77
C GLU A 738 29.59 -20.56 -13.14
N HIS A 739 30.63 -20.43 -12.31
CA HIS A 739 31.75 -19.54 -12.56
C HIS A 739 32.53 -19.94 -13.82
N LEU A 740 32.89 -21.23 -13.93
CA LEU A 740 33.59 -21.76 -15.10
C LEU A 740 32.75 -21.61 -16.37
N LEU A 741 31.44 -21.91 -16.30
CA LEU A 741 30.54 -21.74 -17.44
C LEU A 741 30.52 -20.30 -17.93
N THR A 742 30.43 -19.34 -17.01
CA THR A 742 30.44 -17.91 -17.34
C THR A 742 31.76 -17.49 -17.97
N GLN A 743 32.88 -17.90 -17.37
CA GLN A 743 34.23 -17.58 -17.87
C GLN A 743 34.44 -18.13 -19.28
N ARG A 744 34.10 -19.42 -19.50
CA ARG A 744 34.27 -20.09 -20.79
C ARG A 744 33.31 -19.56 -21.86
N SER A 745 32.08 -19.20 -21.48
CA SER A 745 31.12 -18.56 -22.40
C SER A 745 31.63 -17.21 -22.89
N ASN A 746 32.20 -16.40 -22.00
CA ASN A 746 32.80 -15.11 -22.38
C ASN A 746 34.00 -15.29 -23.30
N ALA A 747 34.86 -16.29 -23.04
CA ALA A 747 36.00 -16.60 -23.90
C ALA A 747 35.56 -17.05 -25.31
N TRP A 748 34.53 -17.92 -25.38
CA TRP A 748 33.93 -18.35 -26.65
C TRP A 748 33.33 -17.20 -27.44
N LEU A 749 32.55 -16.34 -26.78
CA LEU A 749 31.95 -15.18 -27.44
C LEU A 749 33.02 -14.22 -27.96
N ALA A 750 34.11 -14.01 -27.22
CA ALA A 750 35.20 -13.14 -27.64
C ALA A 750 35.92 -13.65 -28.91
N THR A 751 35.97 -14.96 -29.15
CA THR A 751 36.55 -15.53 -30.37
C THR A 751 35.58 -15.57 -31.55
N HIS A 752 34.26 -15.53 -31.29
CA HIS A 752 33.21 -15.70 -32.30
C HIS A 752 32.40 -14.43 -32.60
N THR A 753 32.60 -13.35 -31.84
CA THR A 753 32.10 -12.04 -32.27
C THR A 753 33.05 -11.48 -33.31
N PRO A 754 32.60 -11.20 -34.55
CA PRO A 754 33.42 -10.48 -35.50
C PRO A 754 33.76 -9.12 -34.87
N THR A 755 35.06 -8.81 -34.78
CA THR A 755 35.48 -7.46 -34.43
C THR A 755 34.84 -6.54 -35.47
N PRO A 756 34.00 -5.56 -35.09
CA PRO A 756 33.42 -4.68 -36.07
C PRO A 756 34.58 -4.02 -36.83
N ALA A 757 34.58 -4.17 -38.15
CA ALA A 757 35.49 -3.41 -39.00
C ALA A 757 35.42 -1.94 -38.53
N PRO A 758 36.55 -1.23 -38.37
CA PRO A 758 36.52 0.17 -37.96
C PRO A 758 35.69 0.91 -38.99
N VAL A 759 34.44 1.20 -38.63
CA VAL A 759 33.59 2.11 -39.37
C VAL A 759 34.34 3.44 -39.24
N GLU A 760 34.93 3.92 -40.32
CA GLU A 760 35.35 5.32 -40.46
C GLU A 760 34.10 6.16 -40.18
N ARG A 761 33.89 6.49 -38.92
CA ARG A 761 32.94 7.50 -38.51
C ARG A 761 33.53 8.80 -39.00
N ALA A 762 32.95 9.32 -40.08
CA ALA A 762 33.10 10.71 -40.46
C ALA A 762 32.98 11.56 -39.19
N CYS A 763 34.03 12.34 -38.92
CA CYS A 763 34.13 13.20 -37.77
C CYS A 763 33.08 14.32 -37.83
N ASP A 764 31.89 14.08 -37.29
CA ASP A 764 31.05 15.16 -36.80
C ASP A 764 31.45 15.47 -35.36
N ASN A 765 32.39 16.41 -35.25
CA ASN A 765 32.84 17.04 -34.01
C ASN A 765 31.72 17.89 -33.39
N GLN A 766 30.64 17.27 -32.92
CA GLN A 766 29.72 17.91 -31.98
C GLN A 766 29.71 17.14 -30.66
N PRO A 767 30.30 17.70 -29.58
CA PRO A 767 30.21 17.08 -28.27
C PRO A 767 28.74 16.96 -27.89
N THR A 768 28.35 15.76 -27.44
CA THR A 768 26.97 15.50 -27.04
C THR A 768 26.60 16.42 -25.87
N VAL A 769 25.32 16.80 -25.78
CA VAL A 769 24.77 17.67 -24.71
C VAL A 769 25.16 17.17 -23.30
N TYR A 770 25.38 15.86 -23.18
CA TYR A 770 25.84 15.20 -21.96
C TYR A 770 27.32 15.48 -21.64
N GLU A 771 28.21 15.49 -22.63
CA GLU A 771 29.63 15.79 -22.46
C GLU A 771 29.87 17.27 -22.15
N ALA A 772 29.12 18.17 -22.80
CA ALA A 772 29.12 19.60 -22.49
C ALA A 772 28.61 19.88 -21.07
N GLY A 773 27.55 19.18 -20.64
CA GLY A 773 27.04 19.26 -19.26
C GLY A 773 28.01 18.69 -18.22
N ALA A 774 28.68 17.57 -18.52
CA ALA A 774 29.69 16.97 -17.66
C ALA A 774 30.97 17.82 -17.55
N ALA A 775 31.30 18.60 -18.58
CA ALA A 775 32.40 19.57 -18.54
C ALA A 775 32.03 20.80 -17.69
N GLN A 776 30.80 21.33 -17.83
CA GLN A 776 30.32 22.43 -16.99
C GLN A 776 30.19 22.05 -15.51
N ALA A 777 29.72 20.84 -15.22
CA ALA A 777 29.65 20.33 -13.84
C ALA A 777 31.04 20.17 -13.20
N ARG A 778 32.05 19.74 -13.99
CA ARG A 778 33.46 19.68 -13.54
C ARG A 778 34.07 21.07 -13.33
N ALA A 779 33.73 22.04 -14.17
CA ALA A 779 34.15 23.43 -14.00
C ALA A 779 33.51 24.09 -12.76
N ALA A 780 32.24 23.80 -12.47
CA ALA A 780 31.52 24.34 -11.31
C ALA A 780 31.91 23.68 -9.97
N ALA A 781 32.41 22.44 -9.99
CA ALA A 781 32.81 21.70 -8.79
C ALA A 781 34.25 21.97 -8.33
N THR A 782 34.99 22.88 -8.99
CA THR A 782 36.36 23.23 -8.58
C THR A 782 36.31 24.44 -7.63
N PRO A 783 36.60 24.30 -6.32
CA PRO A 783 36.74 25.46 -5.44
C PRO A 783 38.02 26.19 -5.81
N ALA A 784 37.95 27.52 -5.91
CA ALA A 784 39.10 28.39 -6.12
C ALA A 784 40.23 28.06 -5.11
N GLN A 785 41.30 27.43 -5.59
CA GLN A 785 42.51 27.21 -4.81
C GLN A 785 43.19 28.56 -4.58
N ARG A 786 43.28 28.98 -3.31
CA ARG A 786 44.22 30.02 -2.86
C ARG A 786 45.66 29.61 -3.25
N PRO A 787 46.55 30.57 -3.58
CA PRO A 787 47.92 30.25 -3.95
C PRO A 787 48.67 29.67 -2.74
N GLN A 788 48.97 28.38 -2.79
CA GLN A 788 49.89 27.73 -1.86
C GLN A 788 51.31 27.92 -2.40
N GLY A 789 52.19 28.52 -1.61
CA GLY A 789 53.55 28.86 -2.00
C GLY A 789 54.33 27.66 -2.52
N ALA A 790 54.99 27.85 -3.67
CA ALA A 790 55.87 26.87 -4.29
C ALA A 790 57.11 26.62 -3.40
N TRP A 791 57.48 25.35 -3.22
CA TRP A 791 58.69 24.96 -2.52
C TRP A 791 59.61 24.17 -3.45
N THR A 792 60.91 24.47 -3.44
CA THR A 792 61.95 23.84 -4.28
C THR A 792 62.80 22.89 -3.46
N CYS A 793 62.92 21.64 -3.91
CA CYS A 793 63.79 20.64 -3.28
C CYS A 793 65.27 21.05 -3.38
N THR A 794 65.98 21.15 -2.26
CA THR A 794 67.38 21.58 -2.20
C THR A 794 68.38 20.62 -2.85
N ASP A 795 68.03 19.32 -2.99
CA ASP A 795 68.94 18.31 -3.55
C ASP A 795 68.85 18.16 -5.08
N CYS A 796 67.73 18.56 -5.71
CA CYS A 796 67.54 18.37 -7.16
C CYS A 796 66.85 19.54 -7.89
N GLY A 797 66.48 20.62 -7.20
CA GLY A 797 65.92 21.83 -7.79
C GLY A 797 64.46 21.72 -8.27
N LEU A 798 63.81 20.56 -8.13
CA LEU A 798 62.42 20.37 -8.56
C LEU A 798 61.42 21.08 -7.63
N THR A 799 60.51 21.84 -8.24
CA THR A 799 59.43 22.56 -7.56
C THR A 799 58.21 21.66 -7.41
N LEU A 800 57.74 21.43 -6.18
CA LEU A 800 56.59 20.56 -5.90
C LEU A 800 55.42 21.37 -5.34
N ILE A 801 54.20 20.95 -5.70
CA ILE A 801 52.96 21.55 -5.21
C ILE A 801 52.55 20.80 -3.93
N GLY A 802 52.75 21.44 -2.77
CA GLY A 802 52.39 20.93 -1.44
C GLY A 802 53.60 20.77 -0.50
N ARG A 803 53.43 21.13 0.78
CA ARG A 803 54.49 21.09 1.81
C ARG A 803 54.58 19.69 2.45
N PRO A 804 55.69 18.94 2.32
CA PRO A 804 55.86 17.67 3.03
C PRO A 804 56.29 17.92 4.49
N PRO A 805 56.12 16.94 5.40
CA PRO A 805 56.67 16.99 6.75
C PRO A 805 58.20 17.06 6.73
N ALA A 806 58.78 17.62 7.79
CA ALA A 806 60.08 18.30 7.80
C ALA A 806 61.35 17.50 7.41
N ASP A 807 61.26 16.20 7.10
CA ASP A 807 62.44 15.35 6.84
C ASP A 807 62.33 14.44 5.60
N CYS A 808 61.44 14.74 4.65
CA CYS A 808 61.25 13.89 3.46
C CYS A 808 61.95 14.43 2.19
N ARG A 809 62.80 13.61 1.57
CA ARG A 809 63.36 13.82 0.22
C ARG A 809 62.31 13.53 -0.86
N CYS A 810 62.42 14.14 -2.04
CA CYS A 810 61.45 13.88 -3.11
C CYS A 810 61.62 12.48 -3.73
N ALA A 811 60.52 11.87 -4.21
CA ALA A 811 60.50 10.52 -4.77
C ALA A 811 61.49 10.29 -5.93
N ALA A 812 61.87 11.35 -6.66
CA ALA A 812 62.89 11.28 -7.72
C ALA A 812 64.32 11.07 -7.18
N CYS A 813 64.61 11.52 -5.95
CA CYS A 813 65.89 11.29 -5.27
C CYS A 813 65.96 9.92 -4.59
N GLU A 814 64.83 9.39 -4.09
CA GLU A 814 64.76 8.03 -3.54
C GLU A 814 64.95 6.97 -4.64
N GLY A 815 64.46 7.23 -5.86
CA GLY A 815 64.63 6.33 -7.01
C GLY A 815 66.08 6.14 -7.50
N LYS A 816 67.01 7.04 -7.16
CA LYS A 816 68.45 6.89 -7.53
C LYS A 816 69.25 6.06 -6.53
N ALA A 817 68.74 5.83 -5.31
CA ALA A 817 69.39 4.95 -4.33
C ALA A 817 68.98 3.46 -4.47
N ALA A 818 67.89 3.17 -5.17
CA ALA A 818 67.36 1.81 -5.33
C ALA A 818 67.59 1.21 -6.74
N GLY A 819 68.38 1.87 -7.58
CA GLY A 819 68.69 1.46 -8.95
C GLY A 819 69.95 0.60 -9.08
N LEU A 820 69.96 -0.59 -8.47
CA LEU A 820 70.82 -1.70 -8.91
C LEU A 820 69.93 -2.82 -9.47
N SER A 821 70.33 -3.31 -10.64
CA SER A 821 69.48 -3.95 -11.63
C SER A 821 68.88 -5.29 -11.20
N ARG A 822 67.66 -5.55 -11.70
CA ARG A 822 66.89 -6.81 -11.60
C ARG A 822 67.62 -8.03 -12.21
N ALA A 823 68.72 -7.82 -12.91
CA ALA A 823 69.56 -8.86 -13.51
C ALA A 823 70.38 -9.66 -12.46
N GLU A 824 70.72 -9.08 -11.31
CA GLU A 824 71.49 -9.78 -10.26
C GLU A 824 70.63 -10.72 -9.39
N ARG A 825 69.30 -10.56 -9.38
CA ARG A 825 68.39 -11.43 -8.62
C ARG A 825 67.99 -12.71 -9.34
N PHE A 826 68.07 -12.76 -10.67
CA PHE A 826 67.81 -13.98 -11.45
C PHE A 826 68.97 -14.99 -11.41
N ALA A 827 70.20 -14.56 -11.11
CA ALA A 827 71.37 -15.44 -11.03
C ALA A 827 71.51 -16.22 -9.70
N ARG A 828 70.74 -15.88 -8.65
CA ARG A 828 70.89 -16.50 -7.31
C ARG A 828 69.82 -17.51 -6.92
N LEU A 829 68.83 -17.80 -7.78
CA LEU A 829 67.81 -18.82 -7.48
C LEU A 829 67.81 -20.01 -8.46
N ALA A 830 68.67 -20.00 -9.47
CA ALA A 830 68.93 -21.16 -10.34
C ALA A 830 70.06 -22.08 -9.81
N GLY A 831 70.31 -22.09 -8.48
CA GLY A 831 71.42 -22.86 -7.90
C GLY A 831 71.21 -23.19 -6.42
N ALA A 832 70.15 -23.92 -6.10
CA ALA A 832 70.04 -24.64 -4.82
C ALA A 832 69.10 -25.85 -4.98
N VAL A 833 69.61 -26.90 -5.63
CA VAL A 833 69.24 -28.28 -5.29
C VAL A 833 70.36 -28.81 -4.41
N SER A 834 70.01 -29.17 -3.18
CA SER A 834 70.52 -30.36 -2.49
C SER A 834 69.39 -30.88 -1.62
#